data_AF-A0A196S7D1-F1
#
_entry.id   AF-A0A196S7D1-F1
#
_cell.length_a   1.000
_cell.length_b   1.000
_cell.length_c   1.000
_cell.angle_alpha   90.00
_cell.angle_beta   90.00
_cell.angle_gamma   90.00
#
_symmetry.space_group_name_H-M   'P 1'
#
loop_
_entity.id
_entity.type
_entity.pdbx_description
1 polymer ?
#
loop_
_entity_poly.entity_id
_entity_poly.type
_entity_poly.pdbx_seq_one_letter_code
_entity_poly.pdbx_strand_id
1 'polypeptide(L)'
;MNTPRIENYIIKEKIGEGAFGEVFKALDKEANEYVAVKKMNLFANEETILSESELLLKCTSLFTVQYKAVICNEDELWVVMELCHCRSLDTFIRSGNGLTEEELREIASSCLCGLNYLHQCNIIHRNIKPTNLFLSGRGLIKLGDFGLAERIEHFCKKQRNSCETMWYNAPEVFNRKAELRSDVWSLGVSLMELAQGKNPYDGLSERKTMKEICFGATPSLSSSEWSDSFVDFVSKCLVRDVKERASVDELMNHPFVKDSVETIKKRGRSSILHKLANPSGDSSSDSSSSTGLTSEDEVIAKEATIHYGDELTELSHSLEVINIESHCCNERDLLEVDFSSVRNLRKLIVGDDCCANVQEVGLVGLSLLERVEYGNQCCSEATGGLLKVMECEKLRSVVIGDGSFGSMQLVAFVDLPALKTVDLGKDSFTGGVKLALKNLKELEGLTGSGKTLKRLEEAILVDLPKLRECAFIDIFASSPLLRVQNASKLRVKIDEQRMKSENSTAVIASSRDLESAYRGVCALVVDSRCCNDSELKAIDFSRFSNLRELRVCDDSFENVEEVKLIGLTELRRVVIGENSFTKRKKDEYFPKNPDRHFYLRNCERLTDLKIGCFSFCDYSVCEIDNLLSLEVIEIGDLNGMSYNFYHASLELKNFPVLKTLLFGMWAFYDCYLAVFENLPELTTIRLGESAFQFKYDDGSQLIMRNLPKLTSLVCYWRILSWSFENPRRITLEDMPSLTEVRFAHPAFSCKLEVTTNHITPALEGYLH
;
A
#
# COMPACT_ATOMS: atom_id res chain seq x y z
N MET A 1 -14.20 2.32 5.21
CA MET A 1 -14.83 3.36 4.36
C MET A 1 -15.96 2.70 3.58
N ASN A 2 -17.08 3.39 3.39
CA ASN A 2 -18.24 2.87 2.63
C ASN A 2 -17.89 2.80 1.13
N THR A 3 -18.38 1.76 0.45
CA THR A 3 -18.26 1.58 -1.01
C THR A 3 -19.04 2.68 -1.74
N PRO A 4 -18.46 3.37 -2.74
CA PRO A 4 -19.15 4.44 -3.47
C PRO A 4 -20.39 3.89 -4.22
N ARG A 5 -21.52 4.60 -4.14
CA ARG A 5 -22.81 4.20 -4.74
C ARG A 5 -23.28 5.22 -5.77
N ILE A 6 -23.95 4.77 -6.83
CA ILE A 6 -24.52 5.65 -7.87
C ILE A 6 -25.43 6.73 -7.27
N GLU A 7 -26.19 6.37 -6.23
CA GLU A 7 -27.09 7.29 -5.54
C GLU A 7 -26.39 8.54 -5.01
N ASN A 8 -25.07 8.52 -4.80
CA ASN A 8 -24.29 9.66 -4.34
C ASN A 8 -24.08 10.73 -5.41
N TYR A 9 -24.34 10.43 -6.68
CA TYR A 9 -24.06 11.31 -7.81
C TYR A 9 -25.35 11.79 -8.50
N ILE A 10 -25.60 13.10 -8.48
CA ILE A 10 -26.73 13.71 -9.19
C ILE A 10 -26.27 14.11 -10.59
N ILE A 11 -26.65 13.32 -11.60
CA ILE A 11 -26.38 13.62 -13.01
C ILE A 11 -27.04 14.94 -13.44
N LYS A 12 -26.29 15.75 -14.19
CA LYS A 12 -26.71 17.05 -14.75
C LYS A 12 -26.65 16.98 -16.29
N GLU A 13 -26.03 17.97 -16.93
CA GLU A 13 -25.91 18.05 -18.39
C GLU A 13 -24.91 17.04 -18.97
N LYS A 14 -25.18 16.56 -20.19
CA LYS A 14 -24.22 15.80 -21.00
C LYS A 14 -23.14 16.76 -21.52
N ILE A 15 -21.87 16.44 -21.27
CA ILE A 15 -20.71 17.27 -21.62
C ILE A 15 -19.85 16.66 -22.73
N GLY A 16 -20.05 15.37 -23.06
CA GLY A 16 -19.35 14.71 -24.14
C GLY A 16 -19.97 13.36 -24.53
N GLU A 17 -19.56 12.85 -25.68
CA GLU A 17 -19.88 11.52 -26.18
C GLU A 17 -18.65 10.96 -26.89
N GLY A 18 -18.27 9.74 -26.55
CA GLY A 18 -17.13 9.05 -27.15
C GLY A 18 -17.52 7.67 -27.67
N ALA A 19 -16.55 6.95 -28.24
CA ALA A 19 -16.75 5.62 -28.81
C ALA A 19 -17.18 4.53 -27.80
N PHE A 20 -17.09 4.81 -26.50
CA PHE A 20 -17.33 3.86 -25.41
C PHE A 20 -18.53 4.24 -24.53
N GLY A 21 -19.04 5.46 -24.64
CA GLY A 21 -20.13 5.93 -23.79
C GLY A 21 -20.30 7.45 -23.75
N GLU A 22 -21.24 7.87 -22.92
CA GLU A 22 -21.62 9.27 -22.74
C GLU A 22 -20.99 9.85 -21.48
N VAL A 23 -20.54 11.11 -21.53
CA VAL A 23 -19.95 11.80 -20.38
C VAL A 23 -20.90 12.88 -19.90
N PHE A 24 -21.23 12.84 -18.62
CA PHE A 24 -22.12 13.81 -17.96
C PHE A 24 -21.37 14.57 -16.88
N LYS A 25 -21.73 15.83 -16.68
CA LYS A 25 -21.43 16.52 -15.43
C LYS A 25 -22.36 15.96 -14.35
N ALA A 26 -21.85 15.77 -13.14
CA ALA A 26 -22.64 15.34 -11.99
C ALA A 26 -22.21 16.09 -10.73
N LEU A 27 -23.10 16.17 -9.74
CA LEU A 27 -22.78 16.66 -8.40
C LEU A 27 -22.56 15.44 -7.48
N ASP A 28 -21.36 15.31 -6.93
CA ASP A 28 -21.09 14.39 -5.83
C ASP A 28 -21.68 14.98 -4.54
N LYS A 29 -22.69 14.31 -3.97
CA LYS A 29 -23.39 14.80 -2.78
C LYS A 29 -22.55 14.74 -1.51
N GLU A 30 -21.61 13.80 -1.41
CA GLU A 30 -20.78 13.64 -0.21
C GLU A 30 -19.65 14.67 -0.20
N ALA A 31 -18.95 14.83 -1.34
CA ALA A 31 -17.88 15.81 -1.48
C ALA A 31 -18.39 17.25 -1.72
N ASN A 32 -19.67 17.40 -2.09
CA ASN A 32 -20.27 18.66 -2.52
C ASN A 32 -19.49 19.33 -3.67
N GLU A 33 -19.07 18.54 -4.66
CA GLU A 33 -18.23 18.99 -5.77
C GLU A 33 -18.79 18.49 -7.12
N TYR A 34 -18.57 19.26 -8.18
CA TYR A 34 -18.89 18.81 -9.53
C TYR A 34 -17.82 17.85 -10.06
N VAL A 35 -18.28 16.73 -10.62
CA VAL A 35 -17.46 15.67 -11.22
C VAL A 35 -17.91 15.39 -12.65
N ALA A 36 -17.05 14.74 -13.43
CA ALA A 36 -17.46 14.13 -14.69
C ALA A 36 -17.72 12.64 -14.47
N VAL A 37 -18.82 12.13 -15.03
CA VAL A 37 -19.22 10.73 -14.96
C VAL A 37 -19.34 10.20 -16.38
N LYS A 38 -18.46 9.27 -16.74
CA LYS A 38 -18.52 8.54 -18.01
C LYS A 38 -19.34 7.28 -17.81
N LYS A 39 -20.49 7.21 -18.47
CA LYS A 39 -21.42 6.08 -18.44
C LYS A 39 -21.21 5.19 -19.64
N MET A 40 -21.04 3.90 -19.39
CA MET A 40 -20.77 2.89 -20.42
C MET A 40 -21.61 1.65 -20.15
N ASN A 41 -21.86 0.86 -21.19
CA ASN A 41 -22.52 -0.44 -21.03
C ASN A 41 -21.52 -1.45 -20.45
N LEU A 42 -21.93 -2.18 -19.43
CA LEU A 42 -21.14 -3.22 -18.80
C LEU A 42 -21.38 -4.55 -19.53
N PHE A 43 -20.32 -5.10 -20.15
CA PHE A 43 -20.38 -6.42 -20.81
C PHE A 43 -19.42 -7.46 -20.19
N ALA A 44 -18.52 -7.02 -19.31
CA ALA A 44 -17.52 -7.85 -18.66
C ALA A 44 -17.86 -8.06 -17.17
N ASN A 45 -17.18 -9.01 -16.53
CA ASN A 45 -17.34 -9.30 -15.10
C ASN A 45 -16.90 -8.09 -14.26
N GLU A 46 -17.76 -7.67 -13.32
CA GLU A 46 -17.52 -6.61 -12.34
C GLU A 46 -16.18 -6.78 -11.60
N GLU A 47 -15.85 -7.98 -11.12
CA GLU A 47 -14.62 -8.24 -10.38
C GLU A 47 -13.36 -7.90 -11.20
N THR A 48 -13.40 -8.17 -12.52
CA THR A 48 -12.28 -7.87 -13.42
C THR A 48 -12.10 -6.36 -13.58
N ILE A 49 -13.21 -5.62 -13.70
CA ILE A 49 -13.17 -4.15 -13.83
C ILE A 49 -12.69 -3.50 -12.53
N LEU A 50 -13.20 -3.95 -11.38
CA LEU A 50 -12.81 -3.42 -10.08
C LEU A 50 -11.32 -3.68 -9.80
N SER A 51 -10.83 -4.90 -10.06
CA SER A 51 -9.41 -5.23 -9.90
C SER A 51 -8.50 -4.37 -10.79
N GLU A 52 -8.87 -4.17 -12.06
CA GLU A 52 -8.09 -3.35 -13.00
C GLU A 52 -8.20 -1.84 -12.70
N SER A 53 -9.29 -1.40 -12.05
CA SER A 53 -9.48 0.00 -11.65
C SER A 53 -8.67 0.42 -10.42
N GLU A 54 -8.12 -0.52 -9.65
CA GLU A 54 -7.42 -0.20 -8.40
C GLU A 54 -6.19 0.71 -8.62
N LEU A 55 -5.38 0.42 -9.64
CA LEU A 55 -4.25 1.29 -10.02
C LEU A 55 -4.72 2.63 -10.60
N LEU A 56 -5.84 2.63 -11.33
CA LEU A 56 -6.42 3.85 -11.91
C LEU A 56 -6.84 4.84 -10.82
N LEU A 57 -7.49 4.35 -9.76
CA LEU A 57 -7.93 5.15 -8.62
C LEU A 57 -6.77 5.63 -7.73
N LYS A 58 -5.65 4.91 -7.73
CA LYS A 58 -4.42 5.31 -7.03
C LYS A 58 -3.58 6.35 -7.78
N CYS A 59 -3.91 6.66 -9.04
CA CYS A 59 -3.16 7.62 -9.82
C CYS A 59 -3.50 9.07 -9.42
N THR A 60 -2.63 9.68 -8.62
CA THR A 60 -2.80 11.05 -8.10
C THR A 60 -1.65 11.94 -8.57
N SER A 61 -1.76 12.51 -9.78
CA SER A 61 -0.81 13.48 -10.32
C SER A 61 -1.53 14.73 -10.81
N LEU A 62 -0.91 15.91 -10.61
CA LEU A 62 -1.43 17.19 -11.11
C LEU A 62 -1.56 17.22 -12.65
N PHE A 63 -0.79 16.36 -13.33
CA PHE A 63 -0.70 16.27 -14.78
C PHE A 63 -1.55 15.15 -15.38
N THR A 64 -2.34 14.43 -14.58
CA THR A 64 -3.30 13.42 -15.04
C THR A 64 -4.70 13.80 -14.57
N VAL A 65 -5.72 13.36 -15.29
CA VAL A 65 -7.11 13.41 -14.80
C VAL A 65 -7.25 12.45 -13.62
N GLN A 66 -7.75 12.95 -12.50
CA GLN A 66 -7.98 12.16 -11.29
C GLN A 66 -9.26 11.34 -11.41
N TYR A 67 -9.14 10.03 -11.22
CA TYR A 67 -10.25 9.10 -11.15
C TYR A 67 -10.67 8.93 -9.69
N LYS A 68 -11.94 9.24 -9.40
CA LYS A 68 -12.49 9.28 -8.04
C LYS A 68 -13.18 7.98 -7.65
N ALA A 69 -13.91 7.36 -8.59
CA ALA A 69 -14.59 6.09 -8.36
C ALA A 69 -14.84 5.34 -9.66
N VAL A 70 -14.94 4.01 -9.57
CA VAL A 70 -15.48 3.13 -10.61
C VAL A 70 -16.62 2.34 -9.98
N ILE A 71 -17.81 2.44 -10.56
CA ILE A 71 -19.04 1.90 -9.98
C ILE A 71 -19.74 1.04 -11.03
N CYS A 72 -19.89 -0.24 -10.72
CA CYS A 72 -20.67 -1.19 -11.52
C CYS A 72 -22.10 -1.23 -10.98
N ASN A 73 -23.10 -1.13 -11.86
CA ASN A 73 -24.50 -1.25 -11.48
C ASN A 73 -25.30 -1.91 -12.59
N GLU A 74 -25.72 -3.15 -12.36
CA GLU A 74 -26.46 -3.97 -13.32
C GLU A 74 -25.72 -4.06 -14.68
N ASP A 75 -26.24 -3.39 -15.71
CA ASP A 75 -25.69 -3.36 -17.07
C ASP A 75 -24.92 -2.05 -17.37
N GLU A 76 -24.65 -1.21 -16.36
CA GLU A 76 -23.93 0.05 -16.51
C GLU A 76 -22.62 0.11 -15.71
N LEU A 77 -21.61 0.72 -16.30
CA LEU A 77 -20.35 1.09 -15.68
C LEU A 77 -20.23 2.61 -15.61
N TRP A 78 -20.01 3.14 -14.41
CA TRP A 78 -19.80 4.57 -14.17
C TRP A 78 -18.35 4.80 -13.75
N VAL A 79 -17.63 5.56 -14.54
CA VAL A 79 -16.28 6.03 -14.19
C VAL A 79 -16.38 7.50 -13.79
N VAL A 80 -16.18 7.77 -12.49
CA VAL A 80 -16.24 9.10 -11.89
C VAL A 80 -14.84 9.70 -11.88
N MET A 81 -14.70 10.90 -12.42
CA MET A 81 -13.42 11.61 -12.56
C MET A 81 -13.57 13.10 -12.24
N GLU A 82 -12.45 13.78 -12.01
CA GLU A 82 -12.47 15.24 -11.86
C GLU A 82 -13.05 15.94 -13.10
N LEU A 83 -13.76 17.03 -12.90
CA LEU A 83 -14.31 17.82 -14.00
C LEU A 83 -13.25 18.82 -14.51
N CYS A 84 -12.74 18.61 -15.72
CA CYS A 84 -11.82 19.54 -16.38
C CYS A 84 -12.58 20.69 -17.05
N HIS A 85 -12.56 21.86 -16.42
CA HIS A 85 -13.41 23.00 -16.79
C HIS A 85 -13.00 23.69 -18.11
N CYS A 86 -11.71 23.68 -18.50
CA CYS A 86 -11.23 24.45 -19.66
C CYS A 86 -11.18 23.66 -20.98
N ARG A 87 -11.94 22.55 -21.09
CA ARG A 87 -12.10 21.71 -22.30
C ARG A 87 -10.77 21.12 -22.81
N SER A 88 -10.84 20.27 -23.83
CA SER A 88 -9.66 19.67 -24.45
C SER A 88 -8.96 20.63 -25.40
N LEU A 89 -7.66 20.43 -25.64
CA LEU A 89 -6.88 21.23 -26.59
C LEU A 89 -7.41 21.11 -28.03
N ASP A 90 -7.99 19.96 -28.40
CA ASP A 90 -8.71 19.82 -29.68
C ASP A 90 -9.85 20.83 -29.81
N THR A 91 -10.67 20.95 -28.76
CA THR A 91 -11.78 21.91 -28.76
C THR A 91 -11.26 23.35 -28.82
N PHE A 92 -10.13 23.62 -28.15
CA PHE A 92 -9.49 24.92 -28.15
C PHE A 92 -9.06 25.33 -29.57
N ILE A 93 -8.33 24.48 -30.30
CA ILE A 93 -7.86 24.79 -31.66
C ILE A 93 -9.00 24.82 -32.68
N ARG A 94 -10.00 23.94 -32.57
CA ARG A 94 -11.18 23.93 -33.47
C ARG A 94 -12.07 25.15 -33.32
N SER A 95 -11.97 25.86 -32.20
CA SER A 95 -12.65 27.15 -32.00
C SER A 95 -11.99 28.31 -32.78
N GLY A 96 -10.96 28.03 -33.58
CA GLY A 96 -10.25 29.01 -34.40
C GLY A 96 -9.08 29.68 -33.69
N ASN A 97 -8.70 29.21 -32.49
CA ASN A 97 -7.58 29.73 -31.74
C ASN A 97 -6.26 29.09 -32.24
N GLY A 98 -5.25 29.92 -32.49
CA GLY A 98 -3.87 29.47 -32.68
C GLY A 98 -3.15 29.33 -31.35
N LEU A 99 -2.07 28.55 -31.35
CA LEU A 99 -1.15 28.44 -30.21
C LEU A 99 0.21 29.02 -30.61
N THR A 100 0.75 29.85 -29.74
CA THR A 100 2.11 30.37 -29.85
C THR A 100 3.13 29.29 -29.50
N GLU A 101 4.38 29.48 -29.92
CA GLU A 101 5.46 28.54 -29.58
C GLU A 101 5.70 28.45 -28.06
N GLU A 102 5.51 29.56 -27.32
CA GLU A 102 5.60 29.54 -25.85
C GLU A 102 4.48 28.72 -25.21
N GLU A 103 3.25 28.79 -25.72
CA GLU A 103 2.16 27.95 -25.24
C GLU A 103 2.41 26.47 -25.57
N LEU A 104 2.90 26.17 -26.78
CA LEU A 104 3.28 24.81 -27.20
C LEU A 104 4.39 24.23 -26.32
N ARG A 105 5.36 25.06 -25.92
CA ARG A 105 6.41 24.68 -24.97
C ARG A 105 5.81 24.26 -23.63
N GLU A 106 4.94 25.07 -23.06
CA GLU A 106 4.34 24.79 -21.75
C GLU A 106 3.37 23.60 -21.80
N ILE A 107 2.68 23.40 -22.92
CA ILE A 107 1.88 22.19 -23.22
C ILE A 107 2.79 20.97 -23.24
N ALA A 108 3.87 21.00 -24.02
CA ALA A 108 4.83 19.89 -24.12
C ALA A 108 5.44 19.56 -22.75
N SER A 109 5.86 20.57 -21.99
CA SER A 109 6.38 20.42 -20.63
C SER A 109 5.37 19.73 -19.70
N SER A 110 4.11 20.18 -19.70
CA SER A 110 3.05 19.57 -18.88
C SER A 110 2.78 18.12 -19.28
N CYS A 111 2.72 17.82 -20.59
CA CYS A 111 2.54 16.47 -21.10
C CYS A 111 3.71 15.56 -20.71
N LEU A 112 4.96 16.02 -20.80
CA LEU A 112 6.13 15.25 -20.37
C LEU A 112 6.10 14.97 -18.87
N CYS A 113 5.68 15.92 -18.03
CA CYS A 113 5.50 15.69 -16.60
C CYS A 113 4.45 14.59 -16.32
N GLY A 114 3.33 14.61 -17.03
CA GLY A 114 2.30 13.56 -16.92
C GLY A 114 2.76 12.21 -17.43
N LEU A 115 3.42 12.15 -18.59
CA LEU A 115 3.98 10.92 -19.15
C LEU A 115 5.08 10.34 -18.26
N ASN A 116 5.95 11.18 -17.70
CA ASN A 116 7.00 10.74 -16.79
C ASN A 116 6.39 10.06 -15.56
N TYR A 117 5.34 10.65 -14.98
CA TYR A 117 4.61 10.04 -13.87
C TYR A 117 4.04 8.66 -14.25
N LEU A 118 3.31 8.58 -15.37
CA LEU A 118 2.72 7.31 -15.82
C LEU A 118 3.80 6.24 -16.12
N HIS A 119 4.89 6.63 -16.78
CA HIS A 119 5.98 5.72 -17.14
C HIS A 119 6.75 5.20 -15.93
N GLN A 120 6.94 6.02 -14.88
CA GLN A 120 7.51 5.59 -13.60
C GLN A 120 6.62 4.58 -12.87
N CYS A 121 5.30 4.64 -13.08
CA CYS A 121 4.34 3.62 -12.65
C CYS A 121 4.24 2.41 -13.60
N ASN A 122 5.08 2.35 -14.64
CA ASN A 122 5.05 1.34 -15.71
C ASN A 122 3.71 1.28 -16.47
N ILE A 123 3.04 2.43 -16.63
CA ILE A 123 1.79 2.60 -17.37
C ILE A 123 2.10 3.30 -18.71
N ILE A 124 1.69 2.69 -19.82
CA ILE A 124 1.72 3.32 -21.16
C ILE A 124 0.38 4.05 -21.36
N HIS A 125 0.39 5.32 -21.77
CA HIS A 125 -0.84 6.08 -21.98
C HIS A 125 -1.64 5.59 -23.19
N ARG A 126 -0.98 5.25 -24.31
CA ARG A 126 -1.54 4.67 -25.55
C ARG A 126 -2.47 5.55 -26.39
N ASN A 127 -2.91 6.68 -25.85
CA ASN A 127 -3.94 7.52 -26.46
C ASN A 127 -3.66 9.01 -26.30
N ILE A 128 -2.39 9.42 -26.42
CA ILE A 128 -1.99 10.82 -26.41
C ILE A 128 -2.43 11.49 -27.71
N LYS A 129 -3.35 12.45 -27.60
CA LYS A 129 -3.87 13.26 -28.71
C LYS A 129 -4.59 14.50 -28.17
N PRO A 130 -4.75 15.58 -28.95
CA PRO A 130 -5.36 16.82 -28.48
C PRO A 130 -6.74 16.70 -27.82
N THR A 131 -7.55 15.68 -28.15
CA THR A 131 -8.87 15.46 -27.51
C THR A 131 -8.76 14.99 -26.06
N ASN A 132 -7.61 14.41 -25.68
CA ASN A 132 -7.35 13.82 -24.36
C ASN A 132 -6.35 14.66 -23.53
N LEU A 133 -5.95 15.82 -24.05
CA LEU A 133 -5.13 16.81 -23.36
C LEU A 133 -6.04 17.93 -22.87
N PHE A 134 -6.25 18.01 -21.55
CA PHE A 134 -7.20 18.95 -20.96
C PHE A 134 -6.46 20.13 -20.34
N LEU A 135 -6.85 21.35 -20.70
CA LEU A 135 -6.37 22.53 -20.00
C LEU A 135 -7.09 22.63 -18.65
N SER A 136 -6.32 22.79 -17.58
CA SER A 136 -6.83 23.06 -16.23
C SER A 136 -6.92 24.56 -15.98
N GLY A 137 -7.87 25.00 -15.16
CA GLY A 137 -7.98 26.39 -14.73
C GLY A 137 -6.75 26.89 -13.96
N ARG A 138 -5.92 25.98 -13.42
CA ARG A 138 -4.63 26.29 -12.79
C ARG A 138 -3.50 26.56 -13.80
N GLY A 139 -3.76 26.44 -15.11
CA GLY A 139 -2.75 26.62 -16.14
C GLY A 139 -1.80 25.42 -16.26
N LEU A 140 -2.34 24.22 -16.35
CA LEU A 140 -1.61 22.97 -16.61
C LEU A 140 -2.34 22.13 -17.64
N ILE A 141 -1.62 21.24 -18.31
CA ILE A 141 -2.25 20.17 -19.11
C ILE A 141 -2.38 18.91 -18.27
N LYS A 142 -3.60 18.36 -18.25
CA LYS A 142 -3.94 17.07 -17.65
C LYS A 142 -4.15 16.02 -18.74
N LEU A 143 -3.47 14.90 -18.62
CA LEU A 143 -3.62 13.73 -19.46
C LEU A 143 -4.86 12.93 -19.03
N GLY A 144 -5.86 12.80 -19.90
CA GLY A 144 -7.05 11.98 -19.67
C GLY A 144 -7.08 10.71 -20.52
N ASP A 145 -7.98 9.78 -20.18
CA ASP A 145 -8.20 8.53 -20.93
C ASP A 145 -6.90 7.74 -21.21
N PHE A 146 -6.03 7.62 -20.19
CA PHE A 146 -4.77 6.87 -20.26
C PHE A 146 -4.96 5.36 -20.10
N GLY A 147 -4.00 4.56 -20.57
CA GLY A 147 -4.17 3.15 -20.97
C GLY A 147 -4.86 2.18 -20.01
N LEU A 148 -4.92 2.44 -18.70
CA LEU A 148 -5.75 1.66 -17.77
C LEU A 148 -7.24 1.98 -17.91
N ALA A 149 -7.61 3.25 -18.06
CA ALA A 149 -8.96 3.68 -18.39
C ALA A 149 -9.37 3.12 -19.77
N GLU A 150 -8.48 3.16 -20.77
CA GLU A 150 -8.74 2.59 -22.10
C GLU A 150 -8.98 1.06 -22.05
N ARG A 151 -8.24 0.33 -21.21
CA ARG A 151 -8.47 -1.12 -21.01
C ARG A 151 -9.85 -1.40 -20.39
N ILE A 152 -10.24 -0.62 -19.38
CA ILE A 152 -11.57 -0.71 -18.76
C ILE A 152 -12.65 -0.42 -19.81
N GLU A 153 -12.48 0.61 -20.62
CA GLU A 153 -13.38 0.96 -21.72
C GLU A 153 -13.48 -0.15 -22.77
N HIS A 154 -12.38 -0.84 -23.09
CA HIS A 154 -12.37 -1.95 -24.04
C HIS A 154 -13.12 -3.19 -23.50
N PHE A 155 -13.14 -3.44 -22.19
CA PHE A 155 -13.98 -4.50 -21.62
C PHE A 155 -15.48 -4.24 -21.82
N CYS A 156 -15.85 -2.99 -22.10
CA CYS A 156 -17.21 -2.52 -22.31
C CYS A 156 -17.63 -2.39 -23.80
N LYS A 157 -16.99 -3.11 -24.73
CA LYS A 157 -17.39 -3.16 -26.17
C LYS A 157 -17.95 -4.53 -26.59
N LYS A 158 -19.12 -4.53 -27.25
CA LYS A 158 -19.84 -5.74 -27.76
C LYS A 158 -19.24 -6.32 -29.07
N GLN A 159 -18.56 -5.51 -29.88
CA GLN A 159 -17.79 -5.89 -31.08
C GLN A 159 -16.62 -4.92 -31.31
N ARG A 160 -15.47 -5.42 -31.81
CA ARG A 160 -14.30 -4.63 -32.23
C ARG A 160 -14.52 -3.93 -33.59
N ASN A 161 -15.55 -3.11 -33.72
CA ASN A 161 -15.83 -2.39 -34.97
C ASN A 161 -16.15 -0.91 -34.71
N SER A 162 -15.12 -0.06 -34.71
CA SER A 162 -15.11 1.23 -35.40
C SER A 162 -13.74 1.90 -35.22
N CYS A 163 -13.22 2.36 -36.35
CA CYS A 163 -12.00 3.12 -36.57
C CYS A 163 -11.72 4.16 -35.47
N GLU A 164 -10.80 3.83 -34.56
CA GLU A 164 -10.07 4.88 -33.86
C GLU A 164 -8.97 5.39 -34.79
N THR A 165 -8.93 6.70 -34.95
CA THR A 165 -7.97 7.38 -35.82
C THR A 165 -6.53 7.02 -35.46
N MET A 166 -5.89 6.20 -36.32
CA MET A 166 -4.52 5.69 -36.10
C MET A 166 -3.42 6.72 -36.36
N TRP A 167 -3.78 7.99 -36.59
CA TRP A 167 -2.83 9.05 -36.98
C TRP A 167 -1.74 9.32 -35.94
N TYR A 168 -2.04 9.06 -34.66
CA TYR A 168 -1.11 9.28 -33.54
C TYR A 168 -0.29 8.03 -33.20
N ASN A 169 -0.57 6.88 -33.82
CA ASN A 169 0.08 5.62 -33.47
C ASN A 169 1.54 5.62 -33.93
N ALA A 170 2.42 5.15 -33.05
CA ALA A 170 3.81 4.90 -33.39
C ALA A 170 3.95 3.70 -34.36
N PRO A 171 5.01 3.64 -35.19
CA PRO A 171 5.21 2.53 -36.14
C PRO A 171 5.14 1.13 -35.51
N GLU A 172 5.70 0.95 -34.32
CA GLU A 172 5.74 -0.32 -33.61
C GLU A 172 4.35 -0.79 -33.11
N VAL A 173 3.41 0.13 -32.91
CA VAL A 173 2.04 -0.17 -32.45
C VAL A 173 1.27 -0.99 -33.50
N PHE A 174 1.53 -0.77 -34.80
CA PHE A 174 0.93 -1.56 -35.88
C PHE A 174 1.33 -3.04 -35.85
N ASN A 175 2.48 -3.35 -35.24
CA ASN A 175 2.94 -4.73 -35.00
C ASN A 175 2.56 -5.25 -33.60
N ARG A 176 1.63 -4.57 -32.90
CA ARG A 176 1.17 -4.89 -31.54
C ARG A 176 2.28 -4.85 -30.48
N LYS A 177 3.28 -3.99 -30.66
CA LYS A 177 4.39 -3.79 -29.72
C LYS A 177 4.41 -2.36 -29.18
N ALA A 178 3.34 -1.95 -28.49
CA ALA A 178 3.35 -0.66 -27.81
C ALA A 178 4.35 -0.68 -26.65
N GLU A 179 5.18 0.35 -26.57
CA GLU A 179 6.20 0.56 -25.54
C GLU A 179 6.02 1.95 -24.91
N LEU A 180 6.71 2.26 -23.81
CA LEU A 180 6.63 3.58 -23.15
C LEU A 180 6.95 4.72 -24.15
N ARG A 181 7.95 4.51 -25.00
CA ARG A 181 8.36 5.45 -26.05
C ARG A 181 7.33 5.58 -27.19
N SER A 182 6.30 4.73 -27.26
CA SER A 182 5.20 4.93 -28.21
C SER A 182 4.41 6.21 -27.87
N ASP A 183 4.27 6.56 -26.58
CA ASP A 183 3.60 7.80 -26.16
C ASP A 183 4.37 9.06 -26.61
N VAL A 184 5.70 8.96 -26.70
CA VAL A 184 6.56 10.05 -27.18
C VAL A 184 6.29 10.38 -28.65
N TRP A 185 6.09 9.36 -29.49
CA TRP A 185 5.70 9.55 -30.88
C TRP A 185 4.34 10.24 -30.97
N SER A 186 3.35 9.76 -30.21
CA SER A 186 2.01 10.33 -30.17
C SER A 186 2.01 11.78 -29.70
N LEU A 187 2.86 12.14 -28.73
CA LEU A 187 3.09 13.52 -28.31
C LEU A 187 3.68 14.38 -29.45
N GLY A 188 4.66 13.86 -30.19
CA GLY A 188 5.24 14.55 -31.34
C GLY A 188 4.20 14.89 -32.41
N VAL A 189 3.38 13.91 -32.80
CA VAL A 189 2.27 14.13 -33.76
C VAL A 189 1.25 15.14 -33.21
N SER A 190 0.92 15.05 -31.92
CA SER A 190 -0.01 15.97 -31.26
C SER A 190 0.50 17.41 -31.28
N LEU A 191 1.78 17.63 -30.99
CA LEU A 191 2.38 18.96 -31.02
C LEU A 191 2.44 19.54 -32.43
N MET A 192 2.67 18.71 -33.46
CA MET A 192 2.57 19.17 -34.85
C MET A 192 1.16 19.63 -35.20
N GLU A 193 0.14 18.87 -34.80
CA GLU A 193 -1.24 19.26 -35.04
C GLU A 193 -1.64 20.53 -34.30
N LEU A 194 -1.22 20.68 -33.04
CA LEU A 194 -1.46 21.89 -32.26
C LEU A 194 -0.75 23.11 -32.87
N ALA A 195 0.44 22.92 -33.43
CA ALA A 195 1.21 23.98 -34.08
C ALA A 195 0.62 24.40 -35.43
N GLN A 196 0.21 23.43 -36.25
CA GLN A 196 -0.21 23.68 -37.64
C GLN A 196 -1.75 23.77 -37.81
N GLY A 197 -2.50 23.48 -36.75
CA GLY A 197 -3.96 23.39 -36.77
C GLY A 197 -4.52 22.19 -37.54
N LYS A 198 -3.66 21.31 -38.06
CA LYS A 198 -4.02 20.13 -38.87
C LYS A 198 -3.06 18.98 -38.65
N ASN A 199 -3.61 17.77 -38.48
CA ASN A 199 -2.80 16.57 -38.34
C ASN A 199 -2.07 16.22 -39.68
N PRO A 200 -0.78 15.81 -39.64
CA PRO A 200 -0.02 15.48 -40.86
C PRO A 200 -0.61 14.33 -41.68
N TYR A 201 -1.42 13.47 -41.07
CA TYR A 201 -2.04 12.32 -41.73
C TYR A 201 -3.54 12.50 -41.99
N ASP A 202 -4.08 13.69 -41.73
CA ASP A 202 -5.50 14.00 -41.94
C ASP A 202 -5.93 13.75 -43.39
N GLY A 203 -7.10 13.12 -43.56
CA GLY A 203 -7.66 12.74 -44.86
C GLY A 203 -7.04 11.50 -45.52
N LEU A 204 -6.02 10.88 -44.93
CA LEU A 204 -5.50 9.59 -45.41
C LEU A 204 -6.38 8.43 -44.93
N SER A 205 -6.54 7.41 -45.79
CA SER A 205 -7.15 6.14 -45.37
C SER A 205 -6.22 5.36 -44.45
N GLU A 206 -6.77 4.51 -43.57
CA GLU A 206 -5.99 3.72 -42.59
C GLU A 206 -4.75 3.03 -43.21
N ARG A 207 -4.94 2.36 -44.36
CA ARG A 207 -3.86 1.68 -45.07
C ARG A 207 -2.77 2.65 -45.57
N LYS A 208 -3.17 3.85 -46.00
CA LYS A 208 -2.23 4.90 -46.43
C LYS A 208 -1.51 5.50 -45.22
N THR A 209 -2.23 5.83 -44.15
CA THR A 209 -1.65 6.30 -42.88
C THR A 209 -0.60 5.33 -42.37
N MET A 210 -0.94 4.04 -42.22
CA MET A 210 0.01 3.01 -41.76
C MET A 210 1.25 2.94 -42.67
N LYS A 211 1.05 3.00 -43.99
CA LYS A 211 2.17 2.98 -44.95
C LYS A 211 3.08 4.21 -44.77
N GLU A 212 2.52 5.41 -44.61
CA GLU A 212 3.29 6.63 -44.41
C GLU A 212 4.03 6.62 -43.07
N ILE A 213 3.38 6.21 -41.98
CA ILE A 213 4.01 6.12 -40.65
C ILE A 213 5.17 5.11 -40.65
N CYS A 214 4.97 3.92 -41.20
CA CYS A 214 5.97 2.85 -41.15
C CYS A 214 7.09 3.01 -42.18
N PHE A 215 6.82 3.59 -43.35
CA PHE A 215 7.73 3.56 -44.50
C PHE A 215 7.91 4.91 -45.22
N GLY A 216 6.99 5.86 -45.05
CA GLY A 216 7.05 7.19 -45.64
C GLY A 216 7.95 8.14 -44.86
N ALA A 217 8.29 9.31 -45.41
CA ALA A 217 9.12 10.31 -44.73
C ALA A 217 8.47 10.76 -43.40
N THR A 218 9.27 10.90 -42.34
CA THR A 218 8.79 11.41 -41.06
C THR A 218 8.36 12.86 -41.23
N PRO A 219 7.17 13.25 -40.75
CA PRO A 219 6.72 14.63 -40.87
C PRO A 219 7.63 15.53 -40.04
N SER A 220 7.86 16.75 -40.50
CA SER A 220 8.73 17.73 -39.86
C SER A 220 8.08 19.11 -39.90
N LEU A 221 8.33 19.91 -38.87
CA LEU A 221 7.97 21.32 -38.86
C LEU A 221 8.94 22.13 -39.74
N SER A 222 8.45 23.23 -40.33
CA SER A 222 9.30 24.13 -41.12
C SER A 222 10.13 25.03 -40.21
N SER A 223 11.45 25.07 -40.42
CA SER A 223 12.35 26.00 -39.73
C SER A 223 12.16 27.47 -40.15
N SER A 224 11.30 27.74 -41.15
CA SER A 224 10.90 29.10 -41.50
C SER A 224 9.80 29.67 -40.62
N GLU A 225 9.04 28.82 -39.91
CA GLU A 225 7.87 29.21 -39.12
C GLU A 225 8.08 28.98 -37.62
N TRP A 226 8.94 28.02 -37.24
CA TRP A 226 9.17 27.59 -35.86
C TRP A 226 10.66 27.60 -35.52
N SER A 227 11.00 27.80 -34.25
CA SER A 227 12.40 27.82 -33.82
C SER A 227 13.10 26.48 -34.06
N ASP A 228 14.40 26.53 -34.34
CA ASP A 228 15.22 25.33 -34.50
C ASP A 228 15.15 24.41 -33.26
N SER A 229 14.96 24.98 -32.07
CA SER A 229 14.80 24.23 -30.82
C SER A 229 13.48 23.44 -30.80
N PHE A 230 12.37 24.04 -31.23
CA PHE A 230 11.09 23.33 -31.30
C PHE A 230 11.09 22.26 -32.42
N VAL A 231 11.67 22.60 -33.57
CA VAL A 231 11.83 21.65 -34.69
C VAL A 231 12.68 20.45 -34.27
N ASP A 232 13.81 20.67 -33.58
CA ASP A 232 14.66 19.59 -33.06
C ASP A 232 13.89 18.73 -32.04
N PHE A 233 13.19 19.35 -31.09
CA PHE A 233 12.39 18.64 -30.09
C PHE A 233 11.38 17.67 -30.74
N VAL A 234 10.60 18.15 -31.71
CA VAL A 234 9.62 17.32 -32.44
C VAL A 234 10.32 16.22 -33.24
N SER A 235 11.49 16.50 -33.81
CA SER A 235 12.27 15.48 -34.55
C SER A 235 12.75 14.34 -33.63
N LYS A 236 13.10 14.63 -32.37
CA LYS A 236 13.46 13.61 -31.37
C LYS A 236 12.27 12.75 -30.94
N CYS A 237 11.06 13.31 -30.98
CA CYS A 237 9.82 12.55 -30.76
C CYS A 237 9.50 11.61 -31.94
N LEU A 238 9.71 12.07 -33.17
CA LEU A 238 9.29 11.39 -34.41
C LEU A 238 10.39 10.51 -35.03
N VAL A 239 11.10 9.75 -34.20
CA VAL A 239 12.06 8.74 -34.64
C VAL A 239 11.37 7.39 -34.83
N ARG A 240 11.47 6.78 -36.02
CA ARG A 240 10.76 5.51 -36.32
C ARG A 240 11.26 4.33 -35.49
N ASP A 241 12.57 4.19 -35.31
CA ASP A 241 13.11 3.14 -34.45
C ASP A 241 12.89 3.51 -32.98
N VAL A 242 12.09 2.72 -32.28
CA VAL A 242 11.74 2.93 -30.86
C VAL A 242 12.96 2.94 -29.94
N LYS A 243 14.04 2.23 -30.31
CA LYS A 243 15.27 2.18 -29.50
C LYS A 243 16.11 3.45 -29.61
N GLU A 244 16.00 4.13 -30.75
CA GLU A 244 16.69 5.41 -31.01
C GLU A 244 15.81 6.62 -30.66
N ARG A 245 14.49 6.41 -30.52
CA ARG A 245 13.55 7.46 -30.10
C ARG A 245 13.86 7.89 -28.67
N ALA A 246 13.84 9.21 -28.43
CA ALA A 246 14.10 9.75 -27.11
C ALA A 246 13.10 9.23 -26.07
N SER A 247 13.57 8.97 -24.85
CA SER A 247 12.70 8.73 -23.70
C SER A 247 12.09 10.04 -23.20
N VAL A 248 11.07 9.93 -22.33
CA VAL A 248 10.50 11.10 -21.67
C VAL A 248 11.56 11.82 -20.83
N ASP A 249 12.40 11.10 -20.08
CA ASP A 249 13.49 11.69 -19.29
C ASP A 249 14.49 12.47 -20.16
N GLU A 250 14.85 11.94 -21.34
CA GLU A 250 15.73 12.62 -22.28
C GLU A 250 15.08 13.89 -22.83
N LEU A 251 13.78 13.83 -23.18
CA LEU A 251 13.04 14.99 -23.68
C LEU A 251 12.80 16.07 -22.63
N MET A 252 12.61 15.71 -21.36
CA MET A 252 12.47 16.68 -20.27
C MET A 252 13.73 17.53 -20.08
N ASN A 253 14.89 17.05 -20.51
CA ASN A 253 16.16 17.78 -20.48
C ASN A 253 16.46 18.52 -21.80
N HIS A 254 15.57 18.45 -22.78
CA HIS A 254 15.77 19.11 -24.08
C HIS A 254 15.68 20.64 -23.94
N PRO A 255 16.56 21.44 -24.60
CA PRO A 255 16.59 22.90 -24.47
C PRO A 255 15.24 23.60 -24.73
N PHE A 256 14.41 23.04 -25.59
CA PHE A 256 13.06 23.56 -25.85
C PHE A 256 12.19 23.63 -24.59
N VAL A 257 12.21 22.61 -23.73
CA VAL A 257 11.27 22.46 -22.61
C VAL A 257 11.92 22.48 -21.23
N LYS A 258 13.24 22.27 -21.12
CA LYS A 258 13.93 22.04 -19.84
C LYS A 258 13.57 23.07 -18.76
N ASP A 259 13.76 24.35 -19.04
CA ASP A 259 13.49 25.43 -18.09
C ASP A 259 12.00 25.53 -17.73
N SER A 260 11.13 25.23 -18.71
CA SER A 260 9.67 25.23 -18.54
C SER A 260 9.21 24.04 -17.68
N VAL A 261 9.77 22.85 -17.90
CA VAL A 261 9.54 21.65 -17.07
C VAL A 261 9.96 21.90 -15.63
N GLU A 262 11.18 22.43 -15.41
CA GLU A 262 11.67 22.78 -14.08
C GLU A 262 10.75 23.81 -13.41
N THR A 263 10.35 24.85 -14.15
CA THR A 263 9.46 25.91 -13.64
C THR A 263 8.07 25.38 -13.28
N ILE A 264 7.46 24.57 -14.15
CA ILE A 264 6.12 24.01 -13.93
C ILE A 264 6.14 23.01 -12.77
N LYS A 265 7.14 22.13 -12.69
CA LYS A 265 7.29 21.20 -11.56
C LYS A 265 7.46 21.94 -10.24
N LYS A 266 8.25 23.02 -10.24
CA LYS A 266 8.51 23.83 -9.05
C LYS A 266 7.29 24.65 -8.62
N ARG A 267 6.57 25.28 -9.56
CA ARG A 267 5.46 26.19 -9.26
C ARG A 267 4.10 25.50 -9.16
N GLY A 268 3.98 24.26 -9.63
CA GLY A 268 2.70 23.56 -9.77
C GLY A 268 1.74 24.23 -10.77
N ARG A 269 2.23 25.16 -11.62
CA ARG A 269 1.44 25.89 -12.63
C ARG A 269 2.31 26.52 -13.71
N SER A 270 1.74 26.70 -14.91
CA SER A 270 2.28 27.57 -15.95
C SER A 270 1.53 28.90 -15.96
N SER A 271 2.24 30.02 -15.83
CA SER A 271 1.64 31.36 -15.93
C SER A 271 1.09 31.63 -17.34
N ILE A 272 1.70 31.04 -18.36
CA ILE A 272 1.29 31.21 -19.77
C ILE A 272 -0.02 30.46 -19.99
N LEU A 273 -0.08 29.17 -19.62
CA LEU A 273 -1.30 28.39 -19.74
C LEU A 273 -2.41 28.89 -18.82
N HIS A 274 -2.08 29.51 -17.68
CA HIS A 274 -3.06 30.12 -16.79
C HIS A 274 -3.75 31.33 -17.45
N LYS A 275 -2.99 32.16 -18.17
CA LYS A 275 -3.55 33.25 -18.98
C LYS A 275 -4.40 32.70 -20.12
N LEU A 276 -3.94 31.63 -20.77
CA LEU A 276 -4.69 30.94 -21.83
C LEU A 276 -6.03 30.38 -21.32
N ALA A 277 -6.06 29.85 -20.10
CA ALA A 277 -7.26 29.30 -19.47
C ALA A 277 -8.25 30.39 -19.02
N ASN A 278 -7.78 31.61 -18.73
CA ASN A 278 -8.57 32.70 -18.15
C ASN A 278 -8.40 34.03 -18.92
N PRO A 279 -8.97 34.17 -20.14
CA PRO A 279 -8.76 35.36 -20.98
C PRO A 279 -9.44 36.64 -20.46
N SER A 280 -10.43 36.49 -19.55
CA SER A 280 -11.35 37.58 -19.16
C SER A 280 -10.98 38.28 -17.85
N GLY A 281 -9.81 38.01 -17.27
CA GLY A 281 -9.34 38.70 -16.06
C GLY A 281 -8.35 39.80 -16.41
N ASP A 282 -8.82 41.05 -16.53
CA ASP A 282 -7.93 42.20 -16.68
C ASP A 282 -8.29 43.36 -15.72
N SER A 283 -7.24 44.09 -15.31
CA SER A 283 -7.20 45.39 -14.61
C SER A 283 -7.32 45.46 -13.06
N SER A 284 -6.20 45.19 -12.37
CA SER A 284 -5.60 46.03 -11.31
C SER A 284 -4.37 45.29 -10.77
N SER A 285 -3.14 45.75 -10.79
CA SER A 285 -2.54 47.06 -11.05
C SER A 285 -1.08 46.80 -11.42
N ASP A 286 -0.65 47.25 -12.60
CA ASP A 286 0.77 47.54 -12.88
C ASP A 286 0.80 48.64 -13.94
N SER A 287 0.75 49.88 -13.48
CA SER A 287 1.17 51.03 -14.27
C SER A 287 2.50 51.52 -13.72
N SER A 288 3.56 51.20 -14.46
CA SER A 288 4.84 51.87 -14.37
C SER A 288 4.64 53.38 -14.56
N SER A 289 4.88 54.17 -13.52
CA SER A 289 5.15 55.60 -13.66
C SER A 289 6.63 55.86 -13.47
N SER A 290 7.27 56.30 -14.54
CA SER A 290 8.59 56.89 -14.53
C SER A 290 8.52 58.30 -13.95
N THR A 291 9.04 58.50 -12.74
CA THR A 291 9.52 59.81 -12.28
C THR A 291 10.82 59.60 -11.53
N GLY A 292 11.88 60.26 -11.98
CA GLY A 292 13.20 60.20 -11.37
C GLY A 292 13.34 61.04 -10.10
N LEU A 293 14.43 60.71 -9.36
CA LEU A 293 14.99 61.35 -8.15
C LEU A 293 14.15 61.05 -6.89
N THR A 294 14.65 60.43 -5.82
CA THR A 294 15.98 60.45 -5.19
C THR A 294 16.25 59.14 -4.42
N SER A 295 17.52 58.83 -4.22
CA SER A 295 18.05 57.78 -3.34
C SER A 295 17.53 57.86 -1.90
N GLU A 296 16.84 56.83 -1.41
CA GLU A 296 16.81 56.44 0.01
C GLU A 296 16.73 54.91 0.11
N ASP A 297 17.62 54.33 0.92
CA ASP A 297 17.77 52.90 1.18
C ASP A 297 16.49 52.30 1.82
N GLU A 298 15.75 51.48 1.07
CA GLU A 298 14.72 50.61 1.64
C GLU A 298 15.42 49.38 2.26
N VAL A 299 15.47 49.34 3.59
CA VAL A 299 16.00 48.23 4.38
C VAL A 299 15.12 47.00 4.13
N ILE A 300 15.50 46.16 3.17
CA ILE A 300 14.85 44.87 2.96
C ILE A 300 15.14 44.00 4.19
N ALA A 301 14.12 43.73 4.99
CA ALA A 301 14.21 42.83 6.13
C ALA A 301 14.70 41.45 5.66
N LYS A 302 15.79 40.96 6.28
CA LYS A 302 16.40 39.66 5.97
C LYS A 302 15.81 38.53 6.81
N GLU A 303 14.94 38.84 7.75
CA GLU A 303 14.35 37.91 8.70
C GLU A 303 12.84 38.17 8.78
N ALA A 304 12.06 37.10 8.78
CA ALA A 304 10.62 37.14 8.97
C ALA A 304 10.24 36.24 10.15
N THR A 305 9.35 36.74 11.00
CA THR A 305 8.65 35.94 12.00
C THR A 305 7.21 35.73 11.53
N ILE A 306 6.78 34.48 11.48
CA ILE A 306 5.50 34.05 10.95
C ILE A 306 4.57 33.68 12.09
N HIS A 307 3.36 34.26 12.08
CA HIS A 307 2.36 34.02 13.12
C HIS A 307 1.13 33.25 12.59
N TYR A 308 0.82 33.39 11.30
CA TYR A 308 -0.34 32.77 10.66
C TYR A 308 0.04 32.01 9.37
N GLY A 309 -0.78 31.04 8.99
CA GLY A 309 -0.51 30.17 7.84
C GLY A 309 -0.53 30.88 6.48
N ASP A 310 -1.32 31.95 6.34
CA ASP A 310 -1.43 32.75 5.11
C ASP A 310 -0.13 33.51 4.77
N GLU A 311 0.60 33.96 5.78
CA GLU A 311 1.91 34.60 5.64
C GLU A 311 2.96 33.72 4.95
N LEU A 312 2.82 32.39 5.02
CA LEU A 312 3.71 31.44 4.33
C LEU A 312 3.54 31.49 2.80
N THR A 313 2.43 32.03 2.30
CA THR A 313 2.12 32.06 0.85
C THR A 313 2.72 33.27 0.12
N GLU A 314 3.10 34.34 0.85
CA GLU A 314 3.59 35.61 0.31
C GLU A 314 5.04 35.93 0.72
N LEU A 315 5.80 34.92 1.12
CA LEU A 315 7.19 35.10 1.58
C LEU A 315 8.09 35.72 0.51
N SER A 316 8.81 36.78 0.89
CA SER A 316 9.77 37.44 0.01
C SER A 316 10.95 36.52 -0.32
N HIS A 317 11.35 36.49 -1.60
CA HIS A 317 12.51 35.75 -2.10
C HIS A 317 13.83 36.21 -1.45
N SER A 318 13.86 37.42 -0.87
CA SER A 318 15.05 38.03 -0.26
C SER A 318 15.32 37.57 1.18
N LEU A 319 14.38 36.88 1.83
CA LEU A 319 14.52 36.46 3.22
C LEU A 319 15.67 35.47 3.38
N GLU A 320 16.48 35.67 4.42
CA GLU A 320 17.58 34.79 4.82
C GLU A 320 17.20 33.92 6.03
N VAL A 321 16.25 34.37 6.86
CA VAL A 321 15.80 33.64 8.06
C VAL A 321 14.27 33.66 8.12
N ILE A 322 13.67 32.50 8.37
CA ILE A 322 12.25 32.36 8.69
C ILE A 322 12.13 31.71 10.06
N ASN A 323 11.42 32.38 10.95
CA ASN A 323 11.04 31.85 12.25
C ASN A 323 9.51 31.71 12.29
N ILE A 324 9.00 30.50 12.45
CA ILE A 324 7.58 30.29 12.76
C ILE A 324 7.45 30.25 14.29
N GLU A 325 6.66 31.14 14.85
CA GLU A 325 6.45 31.17 16.31
C GLU A 325 5.69 29.93 16.79
N SER A 326 5.88 29.52 18.04
CA SER A 326 5.20 28.35 18.59
C SER A 326 3.68 28.52 18.56
N HIS A 327 2.95 27.42 18.33
CA HIS A 327 1.48 27.38 18.17
C HIS A 327 0.92 28.05 16.90
N CYS A 328 1.78 28.45 15.96
CA CYS A 328 1.38 29.11 14.72
C CYS A 328 1.16 28.14 13.54
N CYS A 329 0.51 28.64 12.49
CA CYS A 329 0.27 27.92 11.22
C CYS A 329 -0.54 26.61 11.40
N ASN A 330 -1.55 26.61 12.28
CA ASN A 330 -2.36 25.43 12.63
C ASN A 330 -3.73 25.38 11.93
N GLU A 331 -3.96 26.25 10.96
CA GLU A 331 -5.21 26.35 10.22
C GLU A 331 -5.52 25.03 9.49
N ARG A 332 -6.81 24.64 9.45
CA ARG A 332 -7.22 23.32 8.91
C ARG A 332 -7.06 23.19 7.40
N ASP A 333 -7.04 24.32 6.71
CA ASP A 333 -6.84 24.48 5.28
C ASP A 333 -5.36 24.57 4.89
N LEU A 334 -4.45 24.77 5.85
CA LEU A 334 -3.02 24.70 5.61
C LEU A 334 -2.54 23.24 5.60
N LEU A 335 -2.59 22.62 4.42
CA LEU A 335 -2.21 21.23 4.22
C LEU A 335 -0.79 21.04 3.68
N GLU A 336 -0.18 22.09 3.12
CA GLU A 336 1.14 22.03 2.49
C GLU A 336 1.92 23.29 2.83
N VAL A 337 3.22 23.12 3.11
CA VAL A 337 4.17 24.22 3.27
C VAL A 337 5.39 23.96 2.39
N ASP A 338 5.59 24.82 1.39
CA ASP A 338 6.75 24.80 0.51
C ASP A 338 7.53 26.12 0.60
N PHE A 339 8.81 26.02 0.95
CA PHE A 339 9.70 27.17 1.05
C PHE A 339 10.54 27.39 -0.22
N SER A 340 10.33 26.63 -1.30
CA SER A 340 11.16 26.65 -2.51
C SER A 340 11.24 28.02 -3.22
N SER A 341 10.28 28.92 -2.96
CA SER A 341 10.27 30.30 -3.44
C SER A 341 11.32 31.19 -2.76
N VAL A 342 11.71 30.88 -1.52
CA VAL A 342 12.61 31.70 -0.68
C VAL A 342 14.08 31.40 -0.97
N ARG A 343 14.57 31.83 -2.13
CA ARG A 343 15.90 31.44 -2.68
C ARG A 343 17.09 31.80 -1.79
N ASN A 344 16.97 32.84 -0.96
CA ASN A 344 18.03 33.29 -0.08
C ASN A 344 17.99 32.68 1.32
N LEU A 345 17.05 31.77 1.59
CA LEU A 345 16.86 31.19 2.91
C LEU A 345 18.11 30.44 3.37
N ARG A 346 18.62 30.83 4.54
CA ARG A 346 19.76 30.20 5.23
C ARG A 346 19.32 29.41 6.44
N LYS A 347 18.28 29.85 7.15
CA LYS A 347 17.78 29.20 8.36
C LYS A 347 16.26 29.15 8.36
N LEU A 348 15.72 27.98 8.64
CA LEU A 348 14.32 27.77 8.96
C LEU A 348 14.23 27.26 10.40
N ILE A 349 13.51 27.99 11.24
CA ILE A 349 13.26 27.61 12.64
C ILE A 349 11.74 27.60 12.82
N VAL A 350 11.20 26.44 13.20
CA VAL A 350 9.78 26.25 13.49
C VAL A 350 9.65 25.96 14.97
N GLY A 351 8.82 26.74 15.67
CA GLY A 351 8.55 26.57 17.09
C GLY A 351 7.79 25.29 17.42
N ASP A 352 7.44 25.14 18.70
CA ASP A 352 6.67 23.99 19.17
C ASP A 352 5.20 24.10 18.73
N ASP A 353 4.54 22.95 18.54
CA ASP A 353 3.10 22.85 18.21
C ASP A 353 2.67 23.65 16.96
N CYS A 354 3.54 23.74 15.96
CA CYS A 354 3.24 24.41 14.68
C CYS A 354 2.77 23.43 13.61
N CYS A 355 2.07 23.95 12.59
CA CYS A 355 1.78 23.20 11.36
C CYS A 355 1.01 21.89 11.59
N ALA A 356 0.13 21.83 12.60
CA ALA A 356 -0.52 20.61 13.07
C ALA A 356 -1.18 19.79 11.94
N ASN A 357 -1.86 20.47 11.01
CA ASN A 357 -2.62 19.85 9.91
C ASN A 357 -1.81 19.68 8.61
N VAL A 358 -0.55 20.12 8.58
CA VAL A 358 0.29 20.09 7.37
C VAL A 358 0.70 18.65 7.04
N GLN A 359 0.29 18.21 5.86
CA GLN A 359 0.56 16.89 5.31
C GLN A 359 1.81 16.88 4.44
N GLU A 360 2.12 17.97 3.73
CA GLU A 360 3.31 18.04 2.87
C GLU A 360 4.25 19.17 3.29
N VAL A 361 5.50 18.83 3.55
CA VAL A 361 6.57 19.79 3.84
C VAL A 361 7.68 19.64 2.81
N GLY A 362 7.87 20.71 2.03
CA GLY A 362 8.85 20.79 0.94
C GLY A 362 9.99 21.77 1.23
N LEU A 363 11.22 21.25 1.30
CA LEU A 363 12.46 22.03 1.32
C LEU A 363 13.31 21.61 0.12
N VAL A 364 12.96 22.13 -1.06
CA VAL A 364 13.53 21.69 -2.34
C VAL A 364 14.28 22.83 -3.05
N GLY A 365 15.54 22.58 -3.43
CA GLY A 365 16.34 23.50 -4.24
C GLY A 365 16.80 24.76 -3.49
N LEU A 366 16.87 24.72 -2.16
CA LEU A 366 17.32 25.83 -1.31
C LEU A 366 18.85 25.79 -1.14
N SER A 367 19.57 26.18 -2.19
CA SER A 367 21.04 26.09 -2.27
C SER A 367 21.80 26.84 -1.17
N LEU A 368 21.18 27.83 -0.54
CA LEU A 368 21.77 28.62 0.55
C LEU A 368 21.35 28.16 1.96
N LEU A 369 20.42 27.21 2.07
CA LEU A 369 19.92 26.74 3.36
C LEU A 369 21.01 26.00 4.12
N GLU A 370 21.29 26.41 5.35
CA GLU A 370 22.37 25.90 6.18
C GLU A 370 21.84 25.06 7.36
N ARG A 371 20.65 25.40 7.89
CA ARG A 371 20.06 24.76 9.08
C ARG A 371 18.53 24.76 9.02
N VAL A 372 17.93 23.64 9.44
CA VAL A 372 16.47 23.47 9.59
C VAL A 372 16.20 22.90 10.97
N GLU A 373 15.29 23.54 11.71
CA GLU A 373 14.88 23.10 13.04
C GLU A 373 13.37 23.12 13.15
N TYR A 374 12.81 21.98 13.54
CA TYR A 374 11.43 21.88 13.98
C TYR A 374 11.41 21.62 15.48
N GLY A 375 10.57 22.37 16.19
CA GLY A 375 10.25 22.13 17.59
C GLY A 375 9.50 20.81 17.80
N ASN A 376 8.94 20.68 19.00
CA ASN A 376 8.15 19.52 19.40
C ASN A 376 6.74 19.60 18.81
N GLN A 377 6.11 18.45 18.58
CA GLN A 377 4.73 18.30 18.13
C GLN A 377 4.38 19.03 16.81
N CYS A 378 5.37 19.34 15.97
CA CYS A 378 5.12 19.92 14.66
C CYS A 378 4.50 18.88 13.72
N CYS A 379 3.50 19.27 12.92
CA CYS A 379 2.85 18.36 11.96
C CYS A 379 2.36 17.04 12.61
N SER A 380 1.80 17.13 13.81
CA SER A 380 1.41 15.98 14.64
C SER A 380 -0.01 15.46 14.37
N GLU A 381 -0.93 16.32 13.90
CA GLU A 381 -2.34 15.97 13.66
C GLU A 381 -2.64 15.49 12.24
N ALA A 382 -1.77 15.79 11.28
CA ALA A 382 -1.88 15.34 9.90
C ALA A 382 -2.00 13.80 9.83
N THR A 383 -2.84 13.28 8.93
CA THR A 383 -2.96 11.84 8.69
C THR A 383 -2.39 11.50 7.31
N GLY A 384 -1.33 10.70 7.29
CA GLY A 384 -0.52 10.55 6.08
C GLY A 384 0.37 11.77 5.83
N GLY A 385 0.91 11.88 4.62
CA GLY A 385 1.76 13.01 4.24
C GLY A 385 3.24 12.68 4.09
N LEU A 386 4.02 13.69 3.75
CA LEU A 386 5.42 13.54 3.38
C LEU A 386 6.30 14.73 3.78
N LEU A 387 7.56 14.42 4.08
CA LEU A 387 8.64 15.40 4.28
C LEU A 387 9.69 15.18 3.19
N LYS A 388 9.93 16.20 2.36
CA LYS A 388 10.96 16.20 1.32
C LYS A 388 11.98 17.30 1.61
N VAL A 389 13.23 16.90 1.79
CA VAL A 389 14.39 17.80 1.85
C VAL A 389 15.35 17.40 0.74
N MET A 390 15.39 18.19 -0.32
CA MET A 390 16.06 17.82 -1.56
C MET A 390 16.89 18.97 -2.13
N GLU A 391 18.07 18.68 -2.68
CA GLU A 391 18.88 19.64 -3.44
C GLU A 391 19.31 20.90 -2.65
N CYS A 392 19.49 20.78 -1.32
CA CYS A 392 20.00 21.87 -0.47
C CYS A 392 21.51 21.73 -0.26
N GLU A 393 22.30 22.34 -1.15
CA GLU A 393 23.77 22.17 -1.23
C GLU A 393 24.53 22.53 0.06
N LYS A 394 24.05 23.52 0.82
CA LYS A 394 24.73 24.03 2.02
C LYS A 394 24.15 23.50 3.33
N LEU A 395 23.10 22.68 3.28
CA LEU A 395 22.39 22.25 4.48
C LEU A 395 23.29 21.36 5.32
N ARG A 396 23.55 21.73 6.58
CA ARG A 396 24.50 21.03 7.45
C ARG A 396 23.83 20.19 8.53
N SER A 397 22.68 20.62 9.02
CA SER A 397 21.96 19.93 10.09
C SER A 397 20.45 20.07 9.94
N VAL A 398 19.75 18.97 10.18
CA VAL A 398 18.30 18.94 10.34
C VAL A 398 17.99 18.45 11.74
N VAL A 399 17.19 19.20 12.48
CA VAL A 399 16.71 18.84 13.82
C VAL A 399 15.19 18.79 13.78
N ILE A 400 14.63 17.70 14.28
CA ILE A 400 13.19 17.48 14.41
C ILE A 400 12.89 17.18 15.86
N GLY A 401 12.01 17.96 16.50
CA GLY A 401 11.65 17.77 17.90
C GLY A 401 10.75 16.56 18.16
N ASP A 402 10.46 16.35 19.45
CA ASP A 402 9.73 15.19 19.95
C ASP A 402 8.28 15.18 19.46
N GLY A 403 7.78 14.01 19.05
CA GLY A 403 6.41 13.83 18.57
C GLY A 403 6.10 14.45 17.20
N SER A 404 7.07 15.16 16.61
CA SER A 404 6.88 15.82 15.32
C SER A 404 6.79 14.81 14.17
N PHE A 405 5.95 15.12 13.18
CA PHE A 405 5.74 14.29 11.98
C PHE A 405 5.31 12.85 12.26
N GLY A 406 4.59 12.61 13.36
CA GLY A 406 4.23 11.28 13.85
C GLY A 406 3.55 10.39 12.79
N SER A 407 2.68 10.96 11.96
CA SER A 407 1.83 10.22 11.02
C SER A 407 2.29 10.26 9.55
N MET A 408 3.45 10.85 9.26
CA MET A 408 3.96 10.94 7.90
C MET A 408 4.29 9.55 7.32
N GLN A 409 3.99 9.37 6.04
CA GLN A 409 4.20 8.10 5.32
C GLN A 409 5.48 8.08 4.51
N LEU A 410 6.02 9.25 4.13
CA LEU A 410 7.24 9.34 3.34
C LEU A 410 8.18 10.40 3.91
N VAL A 411 9.43 10.01 4.15
CA VAL A 411 10.48 10.92 4.61
C VAL A 411 11.67 10.79 3.67
N ALA A 412 12.02 11.86 2.97
CA ALA A 412 13.05 11.85 1.94
C ALA A 412 14.09 12.96 2.17
N PHE A 413 15.35 12.55 2.35
CA PHE A 413 16.53 13.40 2.33
C PHE A 413 17.40 13.00 1.14
N VAL A 414 17.47 13.85 0.11
CA VAL A 414 18.07 13.49 -1.18
C VAL A 414 18.97 14.62 -1.68
N ASP A 415 20.17 14.29 -2.16
CA ASP A 415 21.10 15.26 -2.77
C ASP A 415 21.48 16.42 -1.83
N LEU A 416 21.89 16.08 -0.60
CA LEU A 416 22.33 17.03 0.43
C LEU A 416 23.82 16.83 0.73
N PRO A 417 24.73 17.31 -0.13
CA PRO A 417 26.15 16.98 -0.08
C PRO A 417 26.88 17.52 1.15
N ALA A 418 26.39 18.58 1.80
CA ALA A 418 27.00 19.17 2.99
C ALA A 418 26.38 18.71 4.33
N LEU A 419 25.33 17.87 4.28
CA LEU A 419 24.57 17.46 5.47
C LEU A 419 25.43 16.56 6.35
N LYS A 420 25.58 16.92 7.62
CA LYS A 420 26.40 16.21 8.61
C LYS A 420 25.57 15.42 9.60
N THR A 421 24.47 15.99 10.08
CA THR A 421 23.63 15.38 11.12
C THR A 421 22.16 15.50 10.79
N VAL A 422 21.43 14.43 11.08
CA VAL A 422 19.97 14.41 11.15
C VAL A 422 19.60 13.92 12.54
N ASP A 423 18.99 14.78 13.33
CA ASP A 423 18.55 14.47 14.69
C ASP A 423 17.03 14.39 14.75
N LEU A 424 16.54 13.19 15.06
CA LEU A 424 15.12 12.90 15.15
C LEU A 424 14.71 12.75 16.61
N GLY A 425 13.83 13.64 17.05
CA GLY A 425 13.24 13.63 18.37
C GLY A 425 12.57 12.30 18.71
N LYS A 426 12.26 12.16 19.99
CA LYS A 426 11.57 10.99 20.52
C LYS A 426 10.17 10.89 19.90
N ASP A 427 9.80 9.69 19.46
CA ASP A 427 8.47 9.38 18.93
C ASP A 427 8.09 10.16 17.64
N SER A 428 9.09 10.69 16.92
CA SER A 428 8.89 11.23 15.57
C SER A 428 8.70 10.11 14.54
N PHE A 429 7.88 10.31 13.50
CA PHE A 429 7.66 9.30 12.45
C PHE A 429 7.26 7.91 12.98
N THR A 430 6.21 7.86 13.81
CA THR A 430 5.72 6.61 14.43
C THR A 430 4.72 5.84 13.57
N GLY A 431 4.19 6.45 12.51
CA GLY A 431 3.34 5.87 11.48
C GLY A 431 4.09 4.92 10.53
N GLY A 432 3.33 4.28 9.62
CA GLY A 432 3.90 3.45 8.56
C GLY A 432 4.75 4.30 7.61
N VAL A 433 6.07 4.28 7.77
CA VAL A 433 6.98 5.25 7.11
C VAL A 433 7.85 4.56 6.07
N LYS A 434 7.98 5.18 4.90
CA LYS A 434 9.00 4.92 3.90
C LYS A 434 10.10 5.97 4.02
N LEU A 435 11.32 5.51 4.30
CA LEU A 435 12.49 6.38 4.48
C LEU A 435 13.42 6.33 3.26
N ALA A 436 13.78 7.48 2.71
CA ALA A 436 14.76 7.60 1.64
C ALA A 436 15.90 8.54 2.05
N LEU A 437 17.11 8.00 2.20
CA LEU A 437 18.34 8.75 2.41
C LEU A 437 19.27 8.49 1.22
N LYS A 438 19.45 9.49 0.35
CA LYS A 438 20.21 9.34 -0.91
C LYS A 438 21.21 10.46 -1.10
N ASN A 439 22.42 10.12 -1.52
CA ASN A 439 23.48 11.06 -1.91
C ASN A 439 23.91 12.02 -0.78
N LEU A 440 23.98 11.53 0.45
CA LEU A 440 24.36 12.30 1.65
C LEU A 440 25.84 12.04 2.00
N LYS A 441 26.74 12.59 1.18
CA LYS A 441 28.19 12.27 1.20
C LYS A 441 28.88 12.59 2.53
N GLU A 442 28.44 13.66 3.20
CA GLU A 442 29.02 14.15 4.45
C GLU A 442 28.25 13.73 5.71
N LEU A 443 27.20 12.91 5.58
CA LEU A 443 26.38 12.53 6.73
C LEU A 443 27.19 11.64 7.67
N GLU A 444 27.38 12.08 8.91
CA GLU A 444 28.15 11.39 9.95
C GLU A 444 27.24 10.76 11.00
N GLY A 445 26.12 11.43 11.33
CA GLY A 445 25.19 11.03 12.38
C GLY A 445 23.72 11.04 11.95
N LEU A 446 23.02 9.93 12.21
CA LEU A 446 21.57 9.81 12.15
C LEU A 446 21.09 9.36 13.54
N THR A 447 20.67 10.32 14.35
CA THR A 447 20.35 10.13 15.76
C THR A 447 18.85 10.16 16.01
N GLY A 448 18.43 9.56 17.12
CA GLY A 448 17.08 9.64 17.63
C GLY A 448 16.79 8.60 18.71
N SER A 449 15.60 8.64 19.28
CA SER A 449 15.24 7.81 20.44
C SER A 449 13.74 7.46 20.51
N GLY A 450 13.34 6.66 21.52
CA GLY A 450 11.93 6.31 21.73
C GLY A 450 11.35 5.40 20.65
N LYS A 451 10.14 5.70 20.17
CA LYS A 451 9.43 4.93 19.12
C LYS A 451 9.71 5.48 17.71
N THR A 452 10.75 6.28 17.53
CA THR A 452 11.07 6.87 16.24
C THR A 452 11.32 5.81 15.17
N LEU A 453 10.68 5.95 14.01
CA LEU A 453 10.70 4.98 12.91
C LEU A 453 10.22 3.55 13.28
N LYS A 454 9.47 3.38 14.38
CA LYS A 454 9.04 2.06 14.88
C LYS A 454 8.20 1.27 13.87
N ARG A 455 7.51 1.91 12.94
CA ARG A 455 6.72 1.24 11.87
C ARG A 455 7.31 1.49 10.48
N LEU A 456 8.64 1.40 10.36
CA LEU A 456 9.32 1.49 9.07
C LEU A 456 8.86 0.38 8.10
N GLU A 457 8.24 0.77 6.99
CA GLU A 457 7.77 -0.12 5.93
C GLU A 457 8.86 -0.41 4.90
N GLU A 458 9.58 0.63 4.49
CA GLU A 458 10.64 0.57 3.48
C GLU A 458 11.77 1.54 3.85
N ALA A 459 13.02 1.14 3.60
CA ALA A 459 14.15 2.06 3.72
C ALA A 459 15.10 1.94 2.52
N ILE A 460 15.42 3.07 1.91
CA ILE A 460 16.37 3.20 0.81
C ILE A 460 17.53 4.07 1.27
N LEU A 461 18.70 3.46 1.45
CA LEU A 461 19.92 4.07 1.96
C LEU A 461 21.01 3.99 0.89
N VAL A 462 21.23 5.07 0.14
CA VAL A 462 22.13 5.10 -1.02
C VAL A 462 23.17 6.21 -0.85
N ASP A 463 24.44 5.90 -1.11
CA ASP A 463 25.54 6.88 -1.12
C ASP A 463 25.70 7.61 0.23
N LEU A 464 25.92 6.83 1.31
CA LEU A 464 26.14 7.31 2.69
C LEU A 464 27.54 6.92 3.22
N PRO A 465 28.65 7.35 2.58
CA PRO A 465 29.99 6.80 2.84
C PRO A 465 30.57 7.18 4.21
N LYS A 466 30.14 8.29 4.81
CA LYS A 466 30.66 8.80 6.08
C LYS A 466 29.81 8.46 7.30
N LEU A 467 28.64 7.84 7.12
CA LEU A 467 27.71 7.56 8.22
C LEU A 467 28.33 6.56 9.20
N ARG A 468 28.51 7.00 10.45
CA ARG A 468 29.16 6.22 11.51
C ARG A 468 28.24 6.03 12.70
N GLU A 469 27.51 7.08 13.07
CA GLU A 469 26.56 7.06 14.16
C GLU A 469 25.16 6.91 13.58
N CYS A 470 24.48 5.83 13.96
CA CYS A 470 23.13 5.55 13.51
C CYS A 470 22.37 4.88 14.65
N ALA A 471 21.33 5.54 15.16
CA ALA A 471 20.50 5.02 16.25
C ALA A 471 19.56 3.88 15.81
N PHE A 472 19.35 3.73 14.49
CA PHE A 472 18.29 2.88 13.93
C PHE A 472 18.80 1.59 13.28
N ILE A 473 20.03 1.14 13.59
CA ILE A 473 20.61 -0.08 12.99
C ILE A 473 19.68 -1.28 13.20
N ASP A 474 19.10 -1.44 14.40
CA ASP A 474 18.26 -2.59 14.72
C ASP A 474 16.95 -2.59 13.91
N ILE A 475 16.37 -1.40 13.70
CA ILE A 475 15.19 -1.20 12.86
C ILE A 475 15.51 -1.58 11.41
N PHE A 476 16.62 -1.04 10.86
CA PHE A 476 17.06 -1.36 9.50
C PHE A 476 17.38 -2.85 9.32
N ALA A 477 18.06 -3.47 10.28
CA ALA A 477 18.38 -4.89 10.25
C ALA A 477 17.13 -5.77 10.16
N SER A 478 16.05 -5.39 10.88
CA SER A 478 14.76 -6.10 10.90
C SER A 478 13.84 -5.80 9.71
N SER A 479 14.12 -4.76 8.91
CA SER A 479 13.24 -4.36 7.80
C SER A 479 13.40 -5.29 6.59
N PRO A 480 12.30 -5.90 6.08
CA PRO A 480 12.35 -6.80 4.93
C PRO A 480 12.58 -6.06 3.60
N LEU A 481 12.20 -4.78 3.52
CA LEU A 481 12.34 -3.93 2.32
C LEU A 481 13.47 -2.89 2.49
N LEU A 482 14.61 -3.33 3.04
CA LEU A 482 15.80 -2.50 3.16
C LEU A 482 16.68 -2.60 1.90
N ARG A 483 16.95 -1.45 1.27
CA ARG A 483 17.94 -1.30 0.19
C ARG A 483 19.12 -0.47 0.67
N VAL A 484 20.33 -1.03 0.59
CA VAL A 484 21.57 -0.34 0.96
C VAL A 484 22.57 -0.41 -0.19
N GLN A 485 23.05 0.74 -0.66
CA GLN A 485 24.05 0.85 -1.72
C GLN A 485 25.10 1.91 -1.35
N ASN A 486 26.38 1.61 -1.59
CA ASN A 486 27.49 2.55 -1.35
C ASN A 486 27.52 3.17 0.08
N ALA A 487 27.17 2.36 1.08
CA ALA A 487 27.19 2.71 2.50
C ALA A 487 27.90 1.59 3.30
N SER A 488 29.16 1.31 2.96
CA SER A 488 29.88 0.11 3.38
C SER A 488 29.96 -0.07 4.90
N LYS A 489 30.26 0.98 5.67
CA LYS A 489 30.31 0.91 7.14
C LYS A 489 28.95 0.63 7.77
N LEU A 490 27.91 1.27 7.26
CA LEU A 490 26.53 1.04 7.71
C LEU A 490 26.10 -0.39 7.38
N ARG A 491 26.44 -0.87 6.18
CA ARG A 491 26.12 -2.22 5.74
C ARG A 491 26.76 -3.27 6.64
N VAL A 492 28.04 -3.10 7.00
CA VAL A 492 28.72 -3.99 7.95
C VAL A 492 27.99 -4.03 9.29
N LYS A 493 27.60 -2.88 9.86
CA LYS A 493 26.85 -2.85 11.13
C LYS A 493 25.48 -3.52 11.03
N ILE A 494 24.77 -3.33 9.92
CA ILE A 494 23.47 -3.97 9.67
C ILE A 494 23.65 -5.49 9.53
N ASP A 495 24.65 -5.93 8.78
CA ASP A 495 24.92 -7.35 8.57
C ASP A 495 25.43 -8.00 9.87
N GLU A 496 26.26 -7.32 10.68
CA GLU A 496 26.65 -7.76 12.03
C GLU A 496 25.42 -7.91 12.95
N GLN A 497 24.46 -6.99 12.91
CA GLN A 497 23.22 -7.12 13.68
C GLN A 497 22.32 -8.23 13.15
N ARG A 498 22.24 -8.41 11.83
CA ARG A 498 21.53 -9.55 11.22
C ARG A 498 22.16 -10.89 11.63
N MET A 499 23.49 -10.99 11.65
CA MET A 499 24.20 -12.19 12.12
C MET A 499 24.03 -12.42 13.62
N LYS A 500 24.01 -11.38 14.45
CA LYS A 500 23.61 -11.51 15.86
C LYS A 500 22.16 -11.98 16.01
N SER A 501 21.29 -11.64 15.06
CA SER A 501 19.87 -12.02 15.08
C SER A 501 19.58 -13.46 14.65
N GLU A 502 20.44 -14.10 13.84
CA GLU A 502 20.20 -15.45 13.27
C GLU A 502 20.02 -16.58 14.30
N ASN A 503 20.49 -16.36 15.53
CA ASN A 503 20.28 -17.24 16.69
C ASN A 503 19.69 -16.49 17.90
N SER A 504 19.06 -15.34 17.67
CA SER A 504 18.50 -14.55 18.76
C SER A 504 17.31 -15.27 19.39
N THR A 505 17.46 -15.62 20.67
CA THR A 505 16.37 -16.07 21.54
C THR A 505 16.03 -14.94 22.49
N ALA A 506 14.78 -14.49 22.48
CA ALA A 506 14.27 -13.58 23.49
C ALA A 506 13.59 -14.39 24.58
N VAL A 507 14.06 -14.22 25.81
CA VAL A 507 13.39 -14.75 27.01
C VAL A 507 12.49 -13.64 27.55
N ILE A 508 11.22 -13.95 27.71
CA ILE A 508 10.17 -13.00 28.10
C ILE A 508 9.74 -13.35 29.52
N ALA A 509 10.11 -12.50 30.48
CA ALA A 509 9.74 -12.66 31.89
C ALA A 509 8.57 -11.74 32.30
N SER A 510 8.15 -10.82 31.43
CA SER A 510 7.04 -9.89 31.68
C SER A 510 6.40 -9.38 30.39
N SER A 511 5.21 -8.79 30.49
CA SER A 511 4.56 -8.09 29.36
C SER A 511 5.41 -6.96 28.78
N ARG A 512 6.18 -6.25 29.62
CA ARG A 512 7.13 -5.22 29.16
C ARG A 512 8.28 -5.80 28.35
N ASP A 513 8.77 -6.98 28.71
CA ASP A 513 9.79 -7.68 27.92
C ASP A 513 9.22 -8.09 26.57
N LEU A 514 7.98 -8.57 26.53
CA LEU A 514 7.28 -8.92 25.29
C LEU A 514 7.08 -7.70 24.38
N GLU A 515 6.69 -6.56 24.95
CA GLU A 515 6.50 -5.31 24.21
C GLU A 515 7.81 -4.79 23.60
N SER A 516 8.89 -4.85 24.39
CA SER A 516 10.24 -4.40 24.01
C SER A 516 11.05 -5.42 23.22
N ALA A 517 10.58 -6.67 23.14
CA ALA A 517 11.27 -7.76 22.43
C ALA A 517 11.59 -7.38 20.99
N TYR A 518 12.84 -7.68 20.61
CA TYR A 518 13.37 -7.46 19.28
C TYR A 518 12.49 -8.16 18.22
N ARG A 519 12.06 -7.41 17.20
CA ARG A 519 11.13 -7.94 16.18
C ARG A 519 11.74 -9.01 15.29
N GLY A 520 13.05 -8.96 15.06
CA GLY A 520 13.76 -9.95 14.25
C GLY A 520 14.15 -11.22 15.02
N VAL A 521 13.59 -11.46 16.20
CA VAL A 521 13.93 -12.61 17.03
C VAL A 521 13.57 -13.94 16.34
N CYS A 522 14.46 -14.93 16.44
CA CYS A 522 14.23 -16.26 15.86
C CYS A 522 13.52 -17.23 16.81
N ALA A 523 13.71 -17.08 18.12
CA ALA A 523 13.00 -17.88 19.11
C ALA A 523 12.47 -17.00 20.24
N LEU A 524 11.22 -17.17 20.61
CA LEU A 524 10.61 -16.45 21.72
C LEU A 524 10.20 -17.47 22.77
N VAL A 525 10.79 -17.32 23.96
CA VAL A 525 10.57 -18.18 25.11
C VAL A 525 9.92 -17.35 26.21
N VAL A 526 8.64 -17.59 26.49
CA VAL A 526 7.94 -16.95 27.60
C VAL A 526 8.09 -17.82 28.83
N ASP A 527 8.64 -17.24 29.90
CA ASP A 527 8.81 -17.94 31.17
C ASP A 527 7.45 -18.25 31.82
N SER A 528 7.47 -19.12 32.82
CA SER A 528 6.25 -19.50 33.53
C SER A 528 5.68 -18.35 34.34
N ARG A 529 4.34 -18.26 34.41
CA ARG A 529 3.60 -17.24 35.18
C ARG A 529 3.83 -15.81 34.71
N CYS A 530 4.17 -15.63 33.43
CA CYS A 530 4.49 -14.34 32.85
C CYS A 530 3.33 -13.79 31.99
N CYS A 531 3.36 -12.48 31.75
CA CYS A 531 2.41 -11.77 30.88
C CYS A 531 0.93 -11.95 31.27
N ASN A 532 0.64 -12.01 32.58
CA ASN A 532 -0.70 -12.15 33.14
C ASN A 532 -1.38 -10.81 33.45
N ASP A 533 -0.86 -9.69 32.91
CA ASP A 533 -1.39 -8.35 33.19
C ASP A 533 -2.85 -8.20 32.72
N SER A 534 -3.69 -7.53 33.52
CA SER A 534 -5.12 -7.33 33.24
C SER A 534 -5.39 -6.55 31.94
N GLU A 535 -4.45 -5.66 31.59
CA GLU A 535 -4.51 -4.81 30.41
C GLU A 535 -4.14 -5.56 29.12
N LEU A 536 -3.45 -6.71 29.22
CA LEU A 536 -3.03 -7.48 28.05
C LEU A 536 -4.19 -8.37 27.56
N LYS A 537 -5.04 -7.79 26.72
CA LYS A 537 -6.24 -8.45 26.18
C LYS A 537 -6.03 -9.22 24.89
N ALA A 538 -5.10 -8.79 24.06
CA ALA A 538 -4.84 -9.44 22.78
C ALA A 538 -3.35 -9.52 22.55
N ILE A 539 -2.93 -10.60 21.90
CA ILE A 539 -1.55 -10.80 21.48
C ILE A 539 -1.49 -11.19 20.01
N ASP A 540 -0.73 -10.42 19.26
CA ASP A 540 -0.45 -10.68 17.86
C ASP A 540 1.06 -10.90 17.67
N PHE A 541 1.42 -12.15 17.42
CA PHE A 541 2.80 -12.55 17.20
C PHE A 541 3.27 -12.26 15.78
N SER A 542 2.41 -11.81 14.86
CA SER A 542 2.77 -11.48 13.47
C SER A 542 3.88 -10.43 13.35
N ARG A 543 4.08 -9.61 14.39
CA ARG A 543 5.19 -8.65 14.48
C ARG A 543 6.59 -9.29 14.49
N PHE A 544 6.70 -10.60 14.74
CA PHE A 544 7.96 -11.34 14.79
C PHE A 544 8.16 -12.14 13.50
N SER A 545 8.37 -11.46 12.37
CA SER A 545 8.40 -12.08 11.04
C SER A 545 9.48 -13.16 10.84
N ASN A 546 10.52 -13.15 11.66
CA ASN A 546 11.62 -14.12 11.61
C ASN A 546 11.48 -15.27 12.63
N LEU A 547 10.36 -15.32 13.35
CA LEU A 547 10.13 -16.28 14.42
C LEU A 547 10.07 -17.70 13.86
N ARG A 548 10.96 -18.56 14.35
CA ARG A 548 11.05 -19.99 14.02
C ARG A 548 10.49 -20.86 15.13
N GLU A 549 10.65 -20.46 16.38
CA GLU A 549 10.14 -21.18 17.55
C GLU A 549 9.40 -20.23 18.49
N LEU A 550 8.15 -20.58 18.81
CA LEU A 550 7.43 -19.98 19.93
C LEU A 550 7.31 -21.03 21.03
N ARG A 551 7.85 -20.72 22.20
CA ARG A 551 7.66 -21.52 23.41
C ARG A 551 7.05 -20.65 24.49
N VAL A 552 5.88 -21.03 24.97
CA VAL A 552 5.24 -20.44 26.15
C VAL A 552 5.31 -21.49 27.25
N CYS A 553 5.98 -21.18 28.36
CA CYS A 553 5.98 -22.04 29.53
C CYS A 553 4.67 -21.89 30.33
N ASP A 554 4.51 -22.69 31.38
CA ASP A 554 3.22 -22.85 32.07
C ASP A 554 2.68 -21.57 32.74
N ASP A 555 1.37 -21.53 32.98
CA ASP A 555 0.69 -20.50 33.79
C ASP A 555 0.72 -19.06 33.22
N SER A 556 0.95 -18.88 31.91
CA SER A 556 1.15 -17.57 31.29
C SER A 556 -0.05 -17.09 30.46
N PHE A 557 -0.17 -15.77 30.27
CA PHE A 557 -1.23 -15.11 29.47
C PHE A 557 -2.69 -15.32 29.91
N GLU A 558 -2.98 -15.40 31.21
CA GLU A 558 -4.33 -15.68 31.72
C GLU A 558 -5.41 -14.71 31.21
N ASN A 559 -5.06 -13.43 31.06
CA ASN A 559 -5.99 -12.35 30.74
C ASN A 559 -6.18 -12.12 29.24
N VAL A 560 -5.39 -12.78 28.40
CA VAL A 560 -5.48 -12.68 26.94
C VAL A 560 -6.76 -13.35 26.48
N GLU A 561 -7.49 -12.66 25.61
CA GLU A 561 -8.73 -13.08 25.00
C GLU A 561 -8.49 -13.47 23.53
N GLU A 562 -7.64 -12.73 22.81
CA GLU A 562 -7.35 -13.00 21.40
C GLU A 562 -5.86 -13.34 21.17
N VAL A 563 -5.59 -14.48 20.52
CA VAL A 563 -4.23 -14.95 20.18
C VAL A 563 -4.10 -15.12 18.68
N LYS A 564 -3.16 -14.41 18.06
CA LYS A 564 -2.91 -14.44 16.62
C LYS A 564 -1.49 -14.91 16.28
N LEU A 565 -1.43 -16.03 15.55
CA LEU A 565 -0.26 -16.58 14.87
C LEU A 565 -0.58 -16.66 13.38
N ILE A 566 -0.51 -15.52 12.69
CA ILE A 566 -0.96 -15.38 11.31
C ILE A 566 0.20 -14.89 10.43
N GLY A 567 0.47 -15.61 9.33
CA GLY A 567 1.44 -15.18 8.32
C GLY A 567 2.91 -15.28 8.74
N LEU A 568 3.21 -16.10 9.75
CA LEU A 568 4.58 -16.33 10.22
C LEU A 568 5.25 -17.40 9.34
N THR A 569 5.79 -16.97 8.20
CA THR A 569 6.33 -17.84 7.14
C THR A 569 7.56 -18.64 7.56
N GLU A 570 8.29 -18.19 8.58
CA GLU A 570 9.48 -18.86 9.12
C GLU A 570 9.20 -19.76 10.32
N LEU A 571 7.97 -19.77 10.84
CA LEU A 571 7.60 -20.49 12.05
C LEU A 571 7.63 -21.99 11.80
N ARG A 572 8.35 -22.73 12.65
CA ARG A 572 8.59 -24.18 12.55
C ARG A 572 7.98 -24.95 13.70
N ARG A 573 7.94 -24.35 14.90
CA ARG A 573 7.47 -25.02 16.11
C ARG A 573 6.73 -24.07 17.04
N VAL A 574 5.58 -24.50 17.51
CA VAL A 574 4.81 -23.83 18.57
C VAL A 574 4.61 -24.81 19.71
N VAL A 575 5.05 -24.41 20.90
CA VAL A 575 4.86 -25.16 22.14
C VAL A 575 4.23 -24.23 23.17
N ILE A 576 3.02 -24.56 23.60
CA ILE A 576 2.32 -23.87 24.69
C ILE A 576 2.29 -24.80 25.89
N GLY A 577 2.74 -24.31 27.05
CA GLY A 577 2.76 -25.03 28.32
C GLY A 577 1.37 -25.23 28.89
N GLU A 578 1.31 -25.78 30.10
CA GLU A 578 0.06 -26.03 30.81
C GLU A 578 -0.55 -24.75 31.37
N ASN A 579 -1.86 -24.74 31.60
CA ASN A 579 -2.61 -23.65 32.26
C ASN A 579 -2.33 -22.25 31.66
N SER A 580 -1.99 -22.20 30.37
CA SER A 580 -1.65 -20.98 29.66
C SER A 580 -2.81 -20.50 28.80
N PHE A 581 -2.93 -19.19 28.59
CA PHE A 581 -4.06 -18.59 27.89
C PHE A 581 -5.39 -19.02 28.50
N THR A 582 -5.51 -18.95 29.82
CA THR A 582 -6.78 -19.20 30.50
C THR A 582 -6.86 -18.53 31.86
N LYS A 583 -8.06 -18.08 32.25
CA LYS A 583 -8.36 -17.65 33.62
C LYS A 583 -8.74 -18.81 34.53
N ARG A 584 -9.01 -19.99 33.98
CA ARG A 584 -9.56 -21.14 34.69
C ARG A 584 -8.50 -22.22 34.79
N LYS A 585 -7.82 -22.27 35.92
CA LYS A 585 -6.75 -23.24 36.17
C LYS A 585 -7.32 -24.40 36.98
N LYS A 586 -7.40 -25.58 36.37
CA LYS A 586 -7.81 -26.83 37.05
C LYS A 586 -9.19 -26.75 37.74
N ASP A 587 -10.09 -25.91 37.21
CA ASP A 587 -11.49 -25.78 37.67
C ASP A 587 -12.34 -26.84 36.97
N GLU A 588 -13.40 -27.36 37.59
CA GLU A 588 -14.30 -28.33 36.93
C GLU A 588 -15.40 -27.62 36.12
N TYR A 589 -15.54 -26.30 36.26
CA TYR A 589 -16.52 -25.50 35.53
C TYR A 589 -15.85 -24.46 34.63
N PHE A 590 -15.87 -24.71 33.33
CA PHE A 590 -15.36 -23.80 32.30
C PHE A 590 -16.55 -23.10 31.64
N PRO A 591 -16.92 -21.86 32.00
CA PRO A 591 -17.99 -21.16 31.31
C PRO A 591 -17.52 -20.77 29.90
N LYS A 592 -18.38 -21.00 28.90
CA LYS A 592 -18.15 -20.52 27.54
C LYS A 592 -17.95 -19.00 27.53
N ASN A 593 -16.78 -18.55 27.09
CA ASN A 593 -16.52 -17.13 26.84
C ASN A 593 -16.50 -16.88 25.32
N PRO A 594 -17.50 -16.19 24.76
CA PRO A 594 -17.60 -15.96 23.32
C PRO A 594 -16.51 -15.04 22.76
N ASP A 595 -15.80 -14.30 23.61
CA ASP A 595 -14.82 -13.29 23.18
C ASP A 595 -13.39 -13.86 23.09
N ARG A 596 -13.19 -15.16 23.41
CA ARG A 596 -11.87 -15.79 23.49
C ARG A 596 -11.51 -16.64 22.28
N HIS A 597 -10.59 -16.16 21.46
CA HIS A 597 -10.28 -16.69 20.13
C HIS A 597 -8.80 -17.03 19.94
N PHE A 598 -8.54 -18.21 19.38
CA PHE A 598 -7.21 -18.67 18.97
C PHE A 598 -7.14 -18.83 17.45
N TYR A 599 -6.18 -18.13 16.83
CA TYR A 599 -5.94 -18.17 15.39
C TYR A 599 -4.52 -18.61 15.06
N LEU A 600 -4.40 -19.68 14.29
CA LEU A 600 -3.16 -20.15 13.69
C LEU A 600 -3.36 -20.38 12.20
N ARG A 601 -2.93 -19.41 11.37
CA ARG A 601 -3.18 -19.44 9.92
C ARG A 601 -1.96 -19.04 9.10
N ASN A 602 -1.85 -19.57 7.88
CA ASN A 602 -0.83 -19.17 6.90
C ASN A 602 0.63 -19.27 7.41
N CYS A 603 0.94 -20.28 8.24
CA CYS A 603 2.29 -20.56 8.73
C CYS A 603 2.86 -21.78 8.01
N GLU A 604 3.29 -21.58 6.75
CA GLU A 604 3.57 -22.66 5.79
C GLU A 604 4.67 -23.63 6.20
N ARG A 605 5.61 -23.21 7.07
CA ARG A 605 6.76 -24.02 7.53
C ARG A 605 6.56 -24.68 8.89
N LEU A 606 5.41 -24.51 9.52
CA LEU A 606 5.14 -25.05 10.85
C LEU A 606 5.04 -26.58 10.75
N THR A 607 5.86 -27.29 11.51
CA THR A 607 5.90 -28.77 11.52
C THR A 607 5.25 -29.38 12.75
N ASP A 608 5.37 -28.70 13.90
CA ASP A 608 4.91 -29.19 15.20
C ASP A 608 4.06 -28.14 15.93
N LEU A 609 2.84 -28.53 16.31
CA LEU A 609 2.01 -27.79 17.25
C LEU A 609 1.78 -28.62 18.51
N LYS A 610 2.21 -28.11 19.67
CA LYS A 610 2.00 -28.75 20.97
C LYS A 610 1.34 -27.77 21.94
N ILE A 611 0.25 -28.20 22.58
CA ILE A 611 -0.49 -27.42 23.57
C ILE A 611 -0.65 -28.27 24.83
N GLY A 612 -0.17 -27.78 25.97
CA GLY A 612 -0.24 -28.45 27.26
C GLY A 612 -1.64 -28.45 27.87
N CYS A 613 -1.85 -29.31 28.86
CA CYS A 613 -3.12 -29.48 29.56
C CYS A 613 -3.66 -28.16 30.14
N PHE A 614 -4.98 -28.01 30.16
CA PHE A 614 -5.77 -26.87 30.63
C PHE A 614 -5.57 -25.55 29.87
N SER A 615 -4.67 -25.51 28.89
CA SER A 615 -4.47 -24.30 28.09
C SER A 615 -5.64 -24.05 27.14
N PHE A 616 -6.05 -22.80 27.01
CA PHE A 616 -7.21 -22.38 26.21
C PHE A 616 -8.56 -23.03 26.61
N CYS A 617 -8.74 -23.50 27.86
CA CYS A 617 -9.96 -24.22 28.24
C CYS A 617 -11.25 -23.37 28.15
N ASP A 618 -11.14 -22.05 28.32
CA ASP A 618 -12.24 -21.09 28.23
C ASP A 618 -12.35 -20.38 26.87
N TYR A 619 -11.65 -20.89 25.84
CA TYR A 619 -11.72 -20.36 24.47
C TYR A 619 -12.86 -21.00 23.68
N SER A 620 -13.69 -20.17 23.04
CA SER A 620 -14.81 -20.64 22.21
C SER A 620 -14.46 -20.82 20.74
N VAL A 621 -13.34 -20.26 20.28
CA VAL A 621 -12.88 -20.33 18.89
C VAL A 621 -11.46 -20.88 18.82
N CYS A 622 -11.29 -21.93 18.01
CA CYS A 622 -10.01 -22.54 17.67
C CYS A 622 -9.93 -22.70 16.15
N GLU A 623 -9.09 -21.91 15.50
CA GLU A 623 -8.96 -21.93 14.05
C GLU A 623 -7.52 -22.24 13.64
N ILE A 624 -7.37 -23.35 12.94
CA ILE A 624 -6.10 -23.88 12.45
C ILE A 624 -6.26 -24.10 10.95
N ASP A 625 -5.64 -23.25 10.13
CA ASP A 625 -5.89 -23.25 8.69
C ASP A 625 -4.64 -22.93 7.84
N ASN A 626 -4.59 -23.48 6.63
CA ASN A 626 -3.53 -23.27 5.64
C ASN A 626 -2.10 -23.49 6.20
N LEU A 627 -1.83 -24.67 6.78
CA LEU A 627 -0.52 -25.05 7.33
C LEU A 627 0.07 -26.24 6.56
N LEU A 628 0.68 -25.93 5.41
CA LEU A 628 1.06 -26.93 4.40
C LEU A 628 2.15 -27.92 4.85
N SER A 629 2.99 -27.57 5.84
CA SER A 629 4.07 -28.44 6.33
C SER A 629 3.79 -29.10 7.69
N LEU A 630 2.57 -28.95 8.23
CA LEU A 630 2.27 -29.43 9.58
C LEU A 630 2.20 -30.96 9.62
N GLU A 631 3.06 -31.58 10.44
CA GLU A 631 3.14 -33.04 10.54
C GLU A 631 2.44 -33.60 11.78
N VAL A 632 2.45 -32.84 12.89
CA VAL A 632 1.94 -33.31 14.19
C VAL A 632 1.17 -32.21 14.91
N ILE A 633 -0.02 -32.56 15.41
CA ILE A 633 -0.78 -31.77 16.39
C ILE A 633 -0.93 -32.59 17.66
N GLU A 634 -0.45 -32.04 18.78
CA GLU A 634 -0.65 -32.59 20.13
C GLU A 634 -1.34 -31.54 21.00
N ILE A 635 -2.55 -31.84 21.46
CA ILE A 635 -3.32 -30.95 22.36
C ILE A 635 -3.67 -31.76 23.60
N GLY A 636 -3.03 -31.45 24.73
CA GLY A 636 -3.19 -32.14 26.00
C GLY A 636 -2.40 -33.44 26.11
N ASP A 637 -2.70 -34.20 27.16
CA ASP A 637 -2.14 -35.53 27.44
C ASP A 637 -3.25 -36.59 27.34
N LEU A 638 -2.96 -37.68 26.63
CA LEU A 638 -3.87 -38.82 26.49
C LEU A 638 -4.26 -39.45 27.83
N ASN A 639 -3.36 -39.42 28.82
CA ASN A 639 -3.56 -40.04 30.14
C ASN A 639 -3.85 -39.02 31.24
N GLY A 640 -3.85 -37.73 30.91
CA GLY A 640 -4.00 -36.62 31.85
C GLY A 640 -5.26 -35.80 31.55
N MET A 641 -5.87 -35.28 32.61
CA MET A 641 -6.94 -34.30 32.51
C MET A 641 -6.47 -33.09 31.68
N SER A 642 -7.07 -32.85 30.52
CA SER A 642 -6.57 -31.87 29.55
C SER A 642 -7.53 -30.70 29.32
N TYR A 643 -8.83 -30.91 29.11
CA TYR A 643 -9.84 -29.83 29.03
C TYR A 643 -9.54 -28.68 28.02
N ASN A 644 -8.62 -28.88 27.08
CA ASN A 644 -8.25 -27.87 26.10
C ASN A 644 -9.44 -27.54 25.20
N PHE A 645 -9.66 -26.26 24.93
CA PHE A 645 -10.70 -25.79 24.00
C PHE A 645 -12.08 -26.40 24.30
N TYR A 646 -12.50 -26.40 25.56
CA TYR A 646 -13.64 -27.17 26.06
C TYR A 646 -14.93 -26.97 25.24
N HIS A 647 -15.23 -25.73 24.81
CA HIS A 647 -16.43 -25.38 24.05
C HIS A 647 -16.18 -25.06 22.56
N ALA A 648 -14.95 -25.21 22.07
CA ALA A 648 -14.63 -24.86 20.70
C ALA A 648 -14.97 -26.02 19.73
N SER A 649 -15.19 -25.66 18.48
CA SER A 649 -15.21 -26.63 17.37
C SER A 649 -13.83 -26.69 16.72
N LEU A 650 -13.55 -27.77 15.98
CA LEU A 650 -12.30 -27.95 15.26
C LEU A 650 -12.55 -28.35 13.81
N GLU A 651 -11.92 -27.64 12.89
CA GLU A 651 -11.92 -27.98 11.47
C GLU A 651 -10.49 -28.12 10.96
N LEU A 652 -10.13 -29.33 10.50
CA LEU A 652 -8.86 -29.61 9.84
C LEU A 652 -9.14 -30.07 8.41
N LYS A 653 -8.95 -29.16 7.46
CA LYS A 653 -9.21 -29.36 6.03
C LYS A 653 -7.94 -29.15 5.21
N ASN A 654 -7.64 -30.06 4.30
CA ASN A 654 -6.57 -29.92 3.30
C ASN A 654 -5.14 -29.80 3.87
N PHE A 655 -4.77 -30.65 4.83
CA PHE A 655 -3.39 -30.71 5.34
C PHE A 655 -2.62 -31.85 4.64
N PRO A 656 -1.71 -31.55 3.69
CA PRO A 656 -1.17 -32.55 2.77
C PRO A 656 -0.15 -33.49 3.41
N VAL A 657 0.49 -33.11 4.53
CA VAL A 657 1.58 -33.88 5.16
C VAL A 657 1.33 -34.23 6.63
N LEU A 658 0.13 -33.94 7.15
CA LEU A 658 -0.23 -34.20 8.55
C LEU A 658 -0.29 -35.70 8.82
N LYS A 659 0.52 -36.20 9.76
CA LYS A 659 0.70 -37.64 10.02
C LYS A 659 0.00 -38.12 11.28
N THR A 660 0.00 -37.30 12.34
CA THR A 660 -0.45 -37.71 13.69
C THR A 660 -1.28 -36.62 14.36
N LEU A 661 -2.41 -37.04 14.93
CA LEU A 661 -3.27 -36.23 15.77
C LEU A 661 -3.40 -36.85 17.16
N LEU A 662 -3.09 -36.07 18.20
CA LEU A 662 -3.23 -36.45 19.61
C LEU A 662 -4.08 -35.41 20.34
N PHE A 663 -5.18 -35.86 20.94
CA PHE A 663 -6.05 -35.01 21.74
C PHE A 663 -6.25 -35.64 23.11
N GLY A 664 -5.93 -34.90 24.17
CA GLY A 664 -5.99 -35.35 25.56
C GLY A 664 -7.41 -35.44 26.11
N MET A 665 -7.52 -35.88 27.37
CA MET A 665 -8.82 -36.10 28.01
C MET A 665 -9.65 -34.81 28.07
N TRP A 666 -10.93 -34.89 27.69
CA TRP A 666 -11.88 -33.77 27.68
C TRP A 666 -11.50 -32.61 26.75
N ALA A 667 -10.54 -32.80 25.84
CA ALA A 667 -10.27 -31.81 24.80
C ALA A 667 -11.49 -31.71 23.87
N PHE A 668 -11.98 -30.50 23.61
CA PHE A 668 -13.18 -30.26 22.78
C PHE A 668 -14.45 -31.01 23.28
N TYR A 669 -14.67 -31.09 24.59
CA TYR A 669 -15.74 -31.89 25.22
C TYR A 669 -17.18 -31.37 24.97
N ASP A 670 -17.38 -30.09 24.67
CA ASP A 670 -18.70 -29.53 24.32
C ASP A 670 -18.63 -28.87 22.94
N CYS A 671 -18.07 -29.60 21.98
CA CYS A 671 -17.93 -29.11 20.62
C CYS A 671 -19.23 -29.25 19.82
N TYR A 672 -19.44 -28.35 18.86
CA TYR A 672 -20.57 -28.45 17.92
C TYR A 672 -20.16 -29.15 16.62
N LEU A 673 -18.91 -28.99 16.21
CA LEU A 673 -18.40 -29.48 14.93
C LEU A 673 -16.98 -30.01 15.09
N ALA A 674 -16.72 -31.19 14.51
CA ALA A 674 -15.38 -31.72 14.32
C ALA A 674 -15.23 -32.18 12.86
N VAL A 675 -14.27 -31.62 12.13
CA VAL A 675 -14.02 -31.96 10.72
C VAL A 675 -12.57 -32.41 10.53
N PHE A 676 -12.41 -33.59 9.94
CA PHE A 676 -11.13 -34.14 9.48
C PHE A 676 -11.28 -34.51 8.01
N GLU A 677 -10.89 -33.60 7.10
CA GLU A 677 -11.17 -33.75 5.67
C GLU A 677 -9.92 -33.51 4.82
N ASN A 678 -9.70 -34.37 3.83
CA ASN A 678 -8.58 -34.28 2.89
C ASN A 678 -7.22 -34.26 3.60
N LEU A 679 -6.95 -35.30 4.40
CA LEU A 679 -5.69 -35.48 5.14
C LEU A 679 -4.98 -36.75 4.61
N PRO A 680 -4.33 -36.67 3.43
CA PRO A 680 -3.89 -37.85 2.68
C PRO A 680 -2.76 -38.65 3.37
N GLU A 681 -1.93 -37.98 4.18
CA GLU A 681 -0.81 -38.59 4.91
C GLU A 681 -1.14 -38.95 6.37
N LEU A 682 -2.38 -38.73 6.81
CA LEU A 682 -2.77 -38.99 8.20
C LEU A 682 -2.80 -40.49 8.47
N THR A 683 -2.02 -40.93 9.45
CA THR A 683 -1.89 -42.36 9.79
C THR A 683 -2.58 -42.72 11.10
N THR A 684 -2.63 -41.79 12.05
CA THR A 684 -3.04 -42.06 13.43
C THR A 684 -3.82 -40.89 14.03
N ILE A 685 -4.97 -41.20 14.61
CA ILE A 685 -5.72 -40.33 15.52
C ILE A 685 -5.80 -41.03 16.88
N ARG A 686 -5.32 -40.36 17.94
CA ARG A 686 -5.47 -40.83 19.32
C ARG A 686 -6.21 -39.81 20.17
N LEU A 687 -7.17 -40.31 20.92
CA LEU A 687 -8.05 -39.54 21.77
C LEU A 687 -7.88 -39.98 23.23
N GLY A 688 -7.85 -39.03 24.15
CA GLY A 688 -8.06 -39.28 25.57
C GLY A 688 -9.55 -39.51 25.86
N GLU A 689 -9.86 -39.87 27.10
CA GLU A 689 -11.23 -40.02 27.58
C GLU A 689 -12.07 -38.78 27.28
N SER A 690 -13.23 -38.99 26.66
CA SER A 690 -14.22 -37.94 26.37
C SER A 690 -13.75 -36.79 25.48
N ALA A 691 -12.61 -36.93 24.79
CA ALA A 691 -12.23 -35.96 23.76
C ALA A 691 -13.26 -35.96 22.62
N PHE A 692 -13.67 -34.79 22.16
CA PHE A 692 -14.75 -34.60 21.17
C PHE A 692 -16.07 -35.26 21.57
N GLN A 693 -16.52 -35.11 22.83
CA GLN A 693 -17.94 -35.22 23.09
C GLN A 693 -18.65 -34.03 22.40
N PHE A 694 -19.79 -34.31 21.77
CA PHE A 694 -20.57 -33.26 21.11
C PHE A 694 -21.64 -32.73 22.04
N LYS A 695 -21.96 -31.46 21.84
CA LYS A 695 -23.15 -30.88 22.41
C LYS A 695 -24.38 -31.66 21.94
N TYR A 696 -25.31 -31.92 22.86
CA TYR A 696 -26.60 -32.52 22.55
C TYR A 696 -27.52 -31.49 21.84
N ASP A 697 -27.23 -31.26 20.55
CA ASP A 697 -27.88 -30.27 19.69
C ASP A 697 -28.06 -30.88 18.30
N ASP A 698 -29.26 -30.77 17.70
CA ASP A 698 -29.63 -31.40 16.42
C ASP A 698 -28.75 -30.97 15.22
N GLY A 699 -27.99 -29.89 15.38
CA GLY A 699 -27.02 -29.42 14.40
C GLY A 699 -25.60 -29.97 14.57
N SER A 700 -25.28 -30.71 15.64
CA SER A 700 -23.92 -31.17 15.92
C SER A 700 -23.41 -32.20 14.89
N GLN A 701 -22.16 -32.06 14.44
CA GLN A 701 -21.64 -32.86 13.31
C GLN A 701 -20.21 -33.35 13.50
N LEU A 702 -20.03 -34.63 13.15
CA LEU A 702 -18.72 -35.24 12.93
C LEU A 702 -18.53 -35.54 11.44
N ILE A 703 -17.47 -35.01 10.84
CA ILE A 703 -17.12 -35.26 9.45
C ILE A 703 -15.70 -35.83 9.39
N MET A 704 -15.55 -37.03 8.87
CA MET A 704 -14.26 -37.64 8.54
C MET A 704 -14.31 -38.14 7.10
N ARG A 705 -13.58 -37.49 6.20
CA ARG A 705 -13.64 -37.80 4.76
C ARG A 705 -12.25 -37.75 4.14
N ASN A 706 -11.97 -38.69 3.23
CA ASN A 706 -10.74 -38.72 2.44
C ASN A 706 -9.48 -38.79 3.34
N LEU A 707 -9.40 -39.87 4.12
CA LEU A 707 -8.27 -40.19 5.00
C LEU A 707 -7.64 -41.54 4.56
N PRO A 708 -7.08 -41.63 3.34
CA PRO A 708 -6.73 -42.90 2.70
C PRO A 708 -5.65 -43.70 3.42
N LYS A 709 -4.75 -43.04 4.16
CA LYS A 709 -3.65 -43.67 4.92
C LYS A 709 -3.95 -43.88 6.40
N LEU A 710 -5.15 -43.54 6.87
CA LEU A 710 -5.49 -43.68 8.29
C LEU A 710 -5.53 -45.16 8.66
N THR A 711 -4.68 -45.58 9.60
CA THR A 711 -4.57 -46.99 10.04
C THR A 711 -5.07 -47.20 11.46
N SER A 712 -5.00 -46.17 12.32
CA SER A 712 -5.36 -46.24 13.73
C SER A 712 -6.24 -45.07 14.14
N LEU A 713 -7.41 -45.40 14.70
CA LEU A 713 -8.35 -44.47 15.34
C LEU A 713 -8.72 -45.04 16.72
N VAL A 714 -8.10 -44.51 17.78
CA VAL A 714 -8.16 -45.11 19.12
C VAL A 714 -8.43 -44.09 20.23
N CYS A 715 -9.26 -44.48 21.18
CA CYS A 715 -9.47 -43.78 22.45
C CYS A 715 -8.76 -44.54 23.60
N TYR A 716 -7.95 -43.84 24.39
CA TYR A 716 -7.16 -44.41 25.50
C TYR A 716 -7.87 -44.23 26.86
N TRP A 717 -8.77 -45.17 27.21
CA TRP A 717 -9.13 -45.59 28.59
C TRP A 717 -10.19 -46.71 28.50
N ARG A 718 -10.23 -47.66 29.45
CA ARG A 718 -10.87 -48.99 29.22
C ARG A 718 -12.25 -49.23 29.82
N ILE A 719 -12.85 -48.28 30.55
CA ILE A 719 -14.08 -48.56 31.33
C ILE A 719 -15.30 -47.80 30.80
N LEU A 720 -15.23 -46.48 30.66
CA LEU A 720 -16.24 -45.61 30.04
C LEU A 720 -15.51 -44.43 29.36
N SER A 721 -16.02 -43.95 28.23
CA SER A 721 -15.52 -42.74 27.55
C SER A 721 -16.62 -42.18 26.67
N TRP A 722 -16.84 -40.86 26.73
CA TRP A 722 -17.83 -40.17 25.91
C TRP A 722 -17.24 -39.58 24.62
N SER A 723 -16.07 -40.05 24.20
CA SER A 723 -15.45 -39.59 22.95
C SER A 723 -16.36 -39.88 21.76
N PHE A 724 -16.61 -38.85 20.95
CA PHE A 724 -17.57 -38.90 19.84
C PHE A 724 -18.99 -39.33 20.24
N GLU A 725 -19.40 -39.08 21.48
CA GLU A 725 -20.81 -39.19 21.87
C GLU A 725 -21.60 -37.95 21.40
N ASN A 726 -22.88 -38.15 21.03
CA ASN A 726 -23.83 -37.11 20.61
C ASN A 726 -23.62 -36.38 19.28
N PRO A 727 -22.78 -36.83 18.31
CA PRO A 727 -22.83 -36.22 16.98
C PRO A 727 -24.17 -36.58 16.33
N ARG A 728 -25.03 -35.59 16.10
CA ARG A 728 -26.35 -35.81 15.52
C ARG A 728 -26.27 -36.15 14.05
N ARG A 729 -25.28 -35.60 13.34
CA ARG A 729 -24.96 -35.95 11.96
C ARG A 729 -23.54 -36.48 11.87
N ILE A 730 -23.39 -37.64 11.27
CA ILE A 730 -22.10 -38.31 11.10
C ILE A 730 -21.86 -38.53 9.60
N THR A 731 -20.72 -38.08 9.09
CA THR A 731 -20.25 -38.34 7.73
C THR A 731 -18.90 -39.02 7.79
N LEU A 732 -18.82 -40.29 7.36
CA LEU A 732 -17.59 -41.09 7.37
C LEU A 732 -17.33 -41.65 5.97
N GLU A 733 -16.31 -41.14 5.29
CA GLU A 733 -16.07 -41.47 3.88
C GLU A 733 -14.59 -41.70 3.55
N ASP A 734 -14.30 -42.69 2.70
CA ASP A 734 -12.97 -42.95 2.13
C ASP A 734 -11.86 -43.11 3.19
N MET A 735 -11.98 -44.17 4.01
CA MET A 735 -10.99 -44.59 5.02
C MET A 735 -10.58 -46.06 4.84
N PRO A 736 -10.11 -46.50 3.67
CA PRO A 736 -9.93 -47.91 3.32
C PRO A 736 -8.82 -48.63 4.11
N SER A 737 -7.86 -47.89 4.69
CA SER A 737 -6.69 -48.48 5.37
C SER A 737 -6.89 -48.67 6.88
N LEU A 738 -8.06 -48.34 7.42
CA LEU A 738 -8.32 -48.32 8.85
C LEU A 738 -8.40 -49.74 9.43
N THR A 739 -7.44 -50.12 10.29
CA THR A 739 -7.35 -51.49 10.84
C THR A 739 -7.53 -51.53 12.34
N GLU A 740 -7.08 -50.51 13.05
CA GLU A 740 -7.19 -50.40 14.49
C GLU A 740 -8.25 -49.36 14.86
N VAL A 741 -9.41 -49.83 15.32
CA VAL A 741 -10.49 -48.98 15.85
C VAL A 741 -10.77 -49.40 17.29
N ARG A 742 -10.66 -48.46 18.24
CA ARG A 742 -10.95 -48.73 19.66
C ARG A 742 -11.68 -47.57 20.30
N PHE A 743 -12.95 -47.79 20.62
CA PHE A 743 -13.76 -46.89 21.42
C PHE A 743 -14.44 -47.63 22.57
N ALA A 744 -14.70 -46.92 23.67
CA ALA A 744 -15.58 -47.39 24.73
C ALA A 744 -17.03 -46.94 24.45
N HIS A 745 -18.00 -47.59 25.09
CA HIS A 745 -19.37 -47.09 25.11
C HIS A 745 -19.41 -45.76 25.90
N PRO A 746 -20.17 -44.73 25.46
CA PRO A 746 -21.17 -44.71 24.38
C PRO A 746 -20.75 -43.96 23.09
N ALA A 747 -19.53 -44.18 22.57
CA ALA A 747 -19.09 -43.55 21.31
C ALA A 747 -20.10 -43.73 20.14
N PHE A 748 -20.28 -42.68 19.34
CA PHE A 748 -21.24 -42.60 18.22
C PHE A 748 -22.70 -42.89 18.60
N SER A 749 -23.08 -42.74 19.86
CA SER A 749 -24.49 -42.81 20.29
C SER A 749 -25.22 -41.48 20.06
N CYS A 750 -26.55 -41.49 20.25
CA CYS A 750 -27.43 -40.32 20.10
C CYS A 750 -27.45 -39.65 18.72
N LYS A 751 -26.95 -40.34 17.68
CA LYS A 751 -26.98 -39.92 16.27
C LYS A 751 -28.38 -39.96 15.64
N LEU A 752 -28.65 -39.04 14.72
CA LEU A 752 -29.90 -38.94 13.94
C LEU A 752 -29.68 -39.30 12.46
N GLU A 753 -28.58 -38.83 11.87
CA GLU A 753 -28.25 -39.02 10.45
C GLU A 753 -26.83 -39.57 10.32
N VAL A 754 -26.66 -40.59 9.50
CA VAL A 754 -25.37 -41.26 9.27
C VAL A 754 -25.18 -41.48 7.78
N THR A 755 -24.13 -40.86 7.24
CA THR A 755 -23.67 -41.07 5.86
C THR A 755 -22.34 -41.81 5.91
N THR A 756 -22.28 -42.96 5.25
CA THR A 756 -21.05 -43.76 5.15
C THR A 756 -20.74 -44.13 3.71
N ASN A 757 -19.47 -44.09 3.33
CA ASN A 757 -19.00 -44.54 2.02
C ASN A 757 -17.57 -45.08 2.11
N HIS A 758 -17.31 -46.30 1.63
CA HIS A 758 -15.97 -46.91 1.63
C HIS A 758 -15.24 -46.89 2.99
N ILE A 759 -15.93 -47.29 4.06
CA ILE A 759 -15.34 -47.46 5.39
C ILE A 759 -15.11 -48.93 5.72
N THR A 760 -14.27 -49.20 6.72
CA THR A 760 -13.91 -50.57 7.09
C THR A 760 -14.96 -51.20 8.02
N PRO A 761 -15.18 -52.53 7.98
CA PRO A 761 -16.16 -53.21 8.85
C PRO A 761 -15.92 -52.98 10.35
N ALA A 762 -14.66 -52.79 10.74
CA ALA A 762 -14.28 -52.48 12.13
C ALA A 762 -14.90 -51.17 12.63
N LEU A 763 -15.07 -50.17 11.76
CA LEU A 763 -15.69 -48.89 12.10
C LEU A 763 -17.22 -48.96 11.98
N GLU A 764 -17.75 -49.67 10.99
CA GLU A 764 -19.20 -49.91 10.83
C GLU A 764 -19.82 -50.53 12.08
N GLY A 765 -19.12 -51.48 12.71
CA GLY A 765 -19.58 -52.15 13.93
C GLY A 765 -19.79 -51.22 15.14
N TYR A 766 -19.19 -50.03 15.16
CA TYR A 766 -19.41 -49.02 16.20
C TYR A 766 -20.60 -48.09 15.91
N LEU A 767 -21.10 -48.08 14.67
CA LEU A 767 -22.26 -47.27 14.29
C LEU A 767 -23.59 -48.01 14.55
N HIS A 768 -23.58 -49.34 14.62
CA HIS A 768 -24.72 -50.18 14.94
C HIS A 768 -24.79 -50.48 16.43
#